data_AF-A0A815E6E1-F1
#
_entry.id   AF-A0A815E6E1-F1
#
_cell.length_a   1.000
_cell.length_b   1.000
_cell.length_c   1.000
_cell.angle_alpha   90.00
_cell.angle_beta   90.00
_cell.angle_gamma   90.00
#
_symmetry.space_group_name_H-M   'P 1'
#
loop_
_entity.id
_entity.type
_entity.pdbx_description
1 polymer ?
#
loop_
_entity_poly.entity_id
_entity_poly.type
_entity_poly.pdbx_seq_one_letter_code
_entity_poly.pdbx_strand_id
1 'polypeptide(L)'
;MSIRTIEHFSNEIFYEIFEYFDAYVIFNGFSNVNYRFQLLLNSSLTRLKLDDSYPQSKDLFLNNYKELLHNHRHQILSIHSFDENTTKIISTIQSNLSSFQSFQSLILYSVKPDILSSLIHQLASLPTFYSLTIDLCTEEQDHTNIYQSIFNLPKLKYLKYRTCDYGDIDIVISLPIATTDQQKTSIEYFIMSQRSSMKDLFTLLSYTPNVRYLKFLNLIDIDNLNTIEPIKLMNLTKLSMEISEMTFDEFEILIKKMGFNLKILSLDIRHDDMSYLNAKRWEDSLQENLSQLEKLYFKKTVYFSDDYETPMYLGEQSEFSSTFWIERRWIFKVENDSGHFFYSIQPYKKKWFEYNSESNQLLKSVEFEIVDVSPEHWVKSIHICDHIYHALTITQIYHLQISTTITLENLYKILLLLPDIETLSLFRLLFTNSTSITDEELQPLFLLFREKHCQKLSFSDVYQMADVHFLMLICFHVNHLHLHCNDYNHIESFVGLILSNVRSRTNRNEHDLFSVWQFNYANRSDLTQKHARWLVDHVYTTEPGGIPGNDDYGTMSAWYIFASLGFYPLAGSSTYLIGSPSFDRITIRRNNGQCTLKIIVHDNSPANIYVKSVLLNGKILSTFPFINHVNDLQCSTGLSSVQLEFFMSSTFLINE
;
A
#
# COMPACT_ATOMS: atom_id res chain seq x y z
N MET A 1 -37.73 2.49 0.34
CA MET A 1 -37.49 3.84 0.91
C MET A 1 -36.14 4.32 0.43
N SER A 2 -36.00 5.59 0.04
CA SER A 2 -34.67 6.18 -0.19
C SER A 2 -34.03 6.46 1.16
N ILE A 3 -32.86 5.87 1.45
CA ILE A 3 -32.05 6.24 2.62
C ILE A 3 -31.55 7.67 2.38
N ARG A 4 -32.04 8.63 3.16
CA ARG A 4 -31.66 10.06 3.03
C ARG A 4 -30.84 10.58 4.21
N THR A 5 -30.82 9.85 5.32
CA THR A 5 -30.10 10.20 6.54
C THR A 5 -29.67 8.91 7.25
N ILE A 6 -28.68 9.01 8.14
CA ILE A 6 -28.10 7.88 8.88
C ILE A 6 -29.14 7.14 9.73
N GLU A 7 -30.16 7.82 10.24
CA GLU A 7 -31.26 7.25 11.04
C GLU A 7 -32.16 6.27 10.25
N HIS A 8 -32.03 6.18 8.93
CA HIS A 8 -32.74 5.19 8.10
C HIS A 8 -32.06 3.81 8.06
N PHE A 9 -30.81 3.68 8.51
CA PHE A 9 -30.16 2.37 8.65
C PHE A 9 -30.77 1.58 9.81
N SER A 10 -30.73 0.25 9.72
CA SER A 10 -31.26 -0.65 10.75
C SER A 10 -30.32 -0.72 11.98
N ASN A 11 -30.78 -1.34 13.08
CA ASN A 11 -29.97 -1.45 14.30
C ASN A 11 -28.77 -2.38 14.10
N GLU A 12 -28.94 -3.42 13.29
CA GLU A 12 -27.94 -4.44 12.95
C GLU A 12 -26.74 -3.80 12.24
N ILE A 13 -27.01 -2.89 11.29
CA ILE A 13 -25.97 -2.11 10.60
C ILE A 13 -25.18 -1.26 11.59
N PHE A 14 -25.81 -0.67 12.62
CA PHE A 14 -25.06 0.07 13.64
C PHE A 14 -24.24 -0.82 14.56
N TYR A 15 -24.72 -2.00 14.93
CA TYR A 15 -23.90 -2.96 15.67
C TYR A 15 -22.67 -3.39 14.85
N GLU A 16 -22.84 -3.65 13.54
CA GLU A 16 -21.73 -3.95 12.63
C GLU A 16 -20.75 -2.78 12.52
N ILE A 17 -21.25 -1.55 12.31
CA ILE A 17 -20.42 -0.32 12.28
C ILE A 17 -19.63 -0.17 13.60
N PHE A 18 -20.26 -0.39 14.75
CA PHE A 18 -19.61 -0.31 16.06
C PHE A 18 -18.51 -1.36 16.25
N GLU A 19 -18.55 -2.53 15.60
CA GLU A 19 -17.46 -3.49 15.68
C GLU A 19 -16.14 -2.99 15.05
N TYR A 20 -16.17 -1.96 14.19
CA TYR A 20 -14.97 -1.35 13.60
C TYR A 20 -14.36 -0.22 14.44
N PHE A 21 -15.03 0.27 15.48
CA PHE A 21 -14.61 1.44 16.25
C PHE A 21 -14.23 1.10 17.69
N ASP A 22 -13.38 1.96 18.28
CA ASP A 22 -13.16 1.98 19.72
C ASP A 22 -14.38 2.57 20.46
N ALA A 23 -14.63 2.11 21.68
CA ALA A 23 -15.72 2.59 22.52
C ALA A 23 -15.69 4.11 22.72
N TYR A 24 -14.53 4.75 22.85
CA TYR A 24 -14.44 6.21 22.92
C TYR A 24 -15.04 6.89 21.69
N VAL A 25 -14.69 6.41 20.48
CA VAL A 25 -15.24 6.95 19.22
C VAL A 25 -16.75 6.73 19.14
N ILE A 26 -17.22 5.55 19.57
CA ILE A 26 -18.64 5.19 19.63
C ILE A 26 -19.40 6.10 20.61
N PHE A 27 -18.96 6.24 21.86
CA PHE A 27 -19.65 7.08 22.85
C PHE A 27 -19.55 8.57 22.49
N ASN A 28 -18.38 9.08 22.12
CA ASN A 28 -18.23 10.49 21.75
C ASN A 28 -19.04 10.85 20.49
N GLY A 29 -19.05 9.97 19.48
CA GLY A 29 -19.77 10.18 18.23
C GLY A 29 -21.29 9.98 18.31
N PHE A 30 -21.78 9.04 19.12
CA PHE A 30 -23.19 8.60 19.06
C PHE A 30 -24.02 8.85 20.33
N SER A 31 -23.42 9.04 21.52
CA SER A 31 -24.18 9.17 22.78
C SER A 31 -25.11 10.39 22.83
N ASN A 32 -24.73 11.47 22.15
CA ASN A 32 -25.46 12.74 22.15
C ASN A 32 -26.27 13.00 20.87
N VAL A 33 -26.32 12.05 19.93
CA VAL A 33 -27.00 12.24 18.63
C VAL A 33 -28.52 12.23 18.79
N ASN A 34 -29.09 11.16 19.34
CA ASN A 34 -30.50 11.06 19.69
C ASN A 34 -30.77 9.85 20.60
N TYR A 35 -32.01 9.74 21.09
CA TYR A 35 -32.46 8.68 21.99
C TYR A 35 -32.32 7.26 21.41
N ARG A 36 -32.45 7.06 20.08
CA ARG A 36 -32.26 5.75 19.45
C ARG A 36 -30.82 5.27 19.60
N PHE A 37 -29.85 6.16 19.39
CA PHE A 37 -28.43 5.81 19.58
C PHE A 37 -28.11 5.54 21.05
N GLN A 38 -28.68 6.29 22.00
CA GLN A 38 -28.53 5.99 23.42
C GLN A 38 -29.08 4.60 23.79
N LEU A 39 -30.22 4.18 23.21
CA LEU A 39 -30.74 2.82 23.38
C LEU A 39 -29.84 1.75 22.75
N LEU A 40 -29.22 2.03 21.61
CA LEU A 40 -28.23 1.12 21.01
C LEU A 40 -27.02 0.94 21.92
N LEU A 41 -26.42 2.02 22.43
CA LEU A 41 -25.24 1.95 23.31
C LEU A 41 -25.52 1.20 24.63
N ASN A 42 -26.73 1.34 25.17
CA ASN A 42 -27.17 0.62 26.38
C ASN A 42 -27.66 -0.82 26.10
N SER A 43 -27.72 -1.26 24.85
CA SER A 43 -28.12 -2.62 24.48
C SER A 43 -27.05 -3.65 24.83
N SER A 44 -27.42 -4.79 25.40
CA SER A 44 -26.51 -5.91 25.64
C SER A 44 -25.95 -6.56 24.36
N LEU A 45 -26.48 -6.20 23.18
CA LEU A 45 -25.94 -6.60 21.88
C LEU A 45 -24.74 -5.74 21.44
N THR A 46 -24.56 -4.54 22.01
CA THR A 46 -23.42 -3.69 21.71
C THR A 46 -22.14 -4.32 22.25
N ARG A 47 -21.13 -4.38 21.38
CA ARG A 47 -19.83 -5.00 21.66
C ARG A 47 -18.79 -3.90 21.70
N LEU A 48 -18.14 -3.73 22.85
CA LEU A 48 -17.20 -2.64 23.07
C LEU A 48 -15.75 -3.15 23.07
N LYS A 49 -14.91 -2.43 22.34
CA LYS A 49 -13.45 -2.53 22.39
C LYS A 49 -12.95 -1.26 23.08
N LEU A 50 -11.93 -1.38 23.91
CA LEU A 50 -11.30 -0.24 24.60
C LEU A 50 -9.83 -0.20 24.26
N ASP A 51 -9.36 0.94 23.78
CA ASP A 51 -8.01 1.16 23.26
C ASP A 51 -7.50 2.55 23.67
N ASP A 52 -6.58 2.59 24.64
CA ASP A 52 -5.99 3.83 25.15
C ASP A 52 -4.77 4.33 24.34
N SER A 53 -4.42 3.65 23.23
CA SER A 53 -3.28 4.03 22.37
C SER A 53 -3.51 5.31 21.57
N TYR A 54 -4.77 5.69 21.35
CA TYR A 54 -5.11 6.85 20.52
C TYR A 54 -4.73 8.16 21.25
N PRO A 55 -3.96 9.08 20.62
CA PRO A 55 -3.56 10.34 21.27
C PRO A 55 -4.76 11.21 21.72
N GLN A 56 -5.88 11.10 21.00
CA GLN A 56 -7.10 11.86 21.28
C GLN A 56 -7.88 11.35 22.51
N SER A 57 -7.58 10.13 23.01
CA SER A 57 -8.21 9.61 24.22
C SER A 57 -7.40 9.92 25.49
N LYS A 58 -6.06 10.08 25.45
CA LYS A 58 -5.20 10.08 26.66
C LYS A 58 -5.72 10.91 27.87
N ASP A 59 -6.13 12.17 27.68
CA ASP A 59 -6.54 13.05 28.79
C ASP A 59 -8.05 13.04 29.11
N LEU A 60 -8.92 12.76 28.12
CA LEU A 60 -10.38 12.74 28.29
C LEU A 60 -10.90 11.36 28.72
N PHE A 61 -10.27 10.28 28.25
CA PHE A 61 -10.60 8.90 28.61
C PHE A 61 -10.31 8.61 30.07
N LEU A 62 -9.21 9.15 30.61
CA LEU A 62 -8.76 8.91 31.99
C LEU A 62 -9.78 9.31 33.08
N ASN A 63 -10.65 10.27 32.79
CA ASN A 63 -11.69 10.70 33.73
C ASN A 63 -12.94 9.81 33.68
N ASN A 64 -13.28 9.26 32.50
CA ASN A 64 -14.56 8.59 32.26
C ASN A 64 -14.45 7.06 32.09
N TYR A 65 -13.26 6.49 31.85
CA TYR A 65 -13.10 5.05 31.63
C TYR A 65 -13.58 4.21 32.82
N LYS A 66 -13.47 4.70 34.06
CA LYS A 66 -13.99 3.99 35.24
C LYS A 66 -15.50 3.82 35.19
N GLU A 67 -16.22 4.87 34.78
CA GLU A 67 -17.66 4.85 34.63
C GLU A 67 -18.06 3.96 33.45
N LEU A 68 -17.34 4.03 32.32
CA LEU A 68 -17.58 3.18 31.16
C LEU A 68 -17.32 1.69 31.48
N LEU A 69 -16.16 1.36 32.09
CA LEU A 69 -15.86 0.02 32.59
C LEU A 69 -16.92 -0.46 33.58
N HIS A 70 -17.36 0.38 34.51
CA HIS A 70 -18.36 -0.02 35.50
C HIS A 70 -19.74 -0.26 34.86
N ASN A 71 -20.23 0.67 34.05
CA ASN A 71 -21.58 0.61 33.48
C ASN A 71 -21.69 -0.45 32.37
N HIS A 72 -20.64 -0.60 31.54
CA HIS A 72 -20.67 -1.44 30.34
C HIS A 72 -19.83 -2.74 30.44
N ARG A 73 -19.35 -3.12 31.64
CA ARG A 73 -18.59 -4.38 31.91
C ARG A 73 -19.04 -5.65 31.18
N HIS A 74 -20.35 -5.82 30.96
CA HIS A 74 -20.93 -6.99 30.29
C HIS A 74 -20.81 -6.95 28.75
N GLN A 75 -20.58 -5.77 28.16
CA GLN A 75 -20.48 -5.52 26.72
C GLN A 75 -19.02 -5.53 26.21
N ILE A 76 -18.04 -5.42 27.11
CA ILE A 76 -16.63 -5.27 26.75
C ILE A 76 -16.05 -6.61 26.28
N LEU A 77 -15.59 -6.64 25.02
CA LEU A 77 -14.92 -7.79 24.41
C LEU A 77 -13.41 -7.74 24.58
N SER A 78 -12.81 -6.56 24.45
CA SER A 78 -11.36 -6.41 24.49
C SER A 78 -10.91 -5.11 25.14
N ILE A 79 -9.78 -5.19 25.85
CA ILE A 79 -9.08 -4.03 26.41
C ILE A 79 -7.64 -4.06 25.89
N HIS A 80 -7.20 -2.92 25.37
CA HIS A 80 -5.88 -2.63 24.85
C HIS A 80 -5.36 -1.43 25.65
N SER A 81 -4.31 -1.65 26.43
CA SER A 81 -3.78 -0.64 27.36
C SER A 81 -2.27 -0.48 27.25
N PHE A 82 -1.83 0.77 27.25
CA PHE A 82 -0.44 1.20 27.20
C PHE A 82 -0.04 1.98 28.44
N ASP A 83 1.25 1.90 28.78
CA ASP A 83 1.93 2.92 29.58
C ASP A 83 1.37 3.00 31.02
N GLU A 84 1.59 4.12 31.73
CA GLU A 84 1.20 4.33 33.13
C GLU A 84 -0.26 3.97 33.49
N ASN A 85 -1.17 4.01 32.51
CA ASN A 85 -2.59 3.77 32.73
C ASN A 85 -2.95 2.30 32.94
N THR A 86 -2.10 1.39 32.46
CA THR A 86 -2.26 -0.06 32.57
C THR A 86 -2.55 -0.49 34.01
N THR A 87 -1.83 0.06 35.00
CA THR A 87 -2.04 -0.23 36.43
C THR A 87 -3.45 0.16 36.92
N LYS A 88 -3.97 1.29 36.45
CA LYS A 88 -5.28 1.84 36.86
C LYS A 88 -6.44 1.06 36.22
N ILE A 89 -6.27 0.67 34.96
CA ILE A 89 -7.22 -0.17 34.22
C ILE A 89 -7.24 -1.59 34.82
N ILE A 90 -6.08 -2.21 35.05
CA ILE A 90 -5.98 -3.55 35.65
C ILE A 90 -6.61 -3.58 37.05
N SER A 91 -6.30 -2.64 37.94
CA SER A 91 -6.91 -2.61 39.29
C SER A 91 -8.43 -2.42 39.24
N THR A 92 -8.95 -1.65 38.28
CA THR A 92 -10.39 -1.51 38.05
C THR A 92 -11.00 -2.84 37.57
N ILE A 93 -10.36 -3.53 36.63
CA ILE A 93 -10.76 -4.86 36.14
C ILE A 93 -10.77 -5.89 37.27
N GLN A 94 -9.67 -6.00 38.03
CA GLN A 94 -9.49 -6.99 39.11
C GLN A 94 -10.61 -6.90 40.16
N SER A 95 -11.05 -5.69 40.51
CA SER A 95 -12.13 -5.49 41.48
C SER A 95 -13.52 -5.97 41.03
N ASN A 96 -13.74 -6.21 39.73
CA ASN A 96 -15.06 -6.47 39.15
C ASN A 96 -15.08 -7.62 38.12
N LEU A 97 -14.01 -8.43 38.03
CA LEU A 97 -13.78 -9.34 36.89
C LEU A 97 -14.93 -10.31 36.59
N SER A 98 -15.64 -10.81 37.61
CA SER A 98 -16.80 -11.71 37.45
C SER A 98 -17.96 -11.11 36.64
N SER A 99 -18.01 -9.79 36.48
CA SER A 99 -19.00 -9.10 35.63
C SER A 99 -18.64 -9.03 34.14
N PHE A 100 -17.40 -9.37 33.77
CA PHE A 100 -16.88 -9.27 32.40
C PHE A 100 -17.18 -10.54 31.58
N GLN A 101 -18.47 -10.92 31.51
CA GLN A 101 -18.91 -12.22 30.95
C GLN A 101 -18.63 -12.40 29.45
N SER A 102 -18.49 -11.30 28.70
CA SER A 102 -18.23 -11.30 27.26
C SER A 102 -16.75 -11.10 26.91
N PHE A 103 -15.87 -10.98 27.91
CA PHE A 103 -14.48 -10.56 27.73
C PHE A 103 -13.62 -11.66 27.12
N GLN A 104 -12.92 -11.32 26.04
CA GLN A 104 -12.28 -12.27 25.12
C GLN A 104 -10.77 -12.04 24.96
N SER A 105 -10.35 -10.76 24.90
CA SER A 105 -8.97 -10.39 24.57
C SER A 105 -8.42 -9.30 25.48
N LEU A 106 -7.20 -9.49 25.97
CA LEU A 106 -6.47 -8.50 26.74
C LEU A 106 -5.11 -8.24 26.10
N ILE A 107 -4.80 -6.98 25.84
CA ILE A 107 -3.53 -6.52 25.27
C ILE A 107 -2.97 -5.45 26.22
N LEU A 108 -1.76 -5.69 26.73
CA LEU A 108 -1.12 -4.81 27.71
C LEU A 108 0.30 -4.48 27.27
N TYR A 109 0.69 -3.21 27.35
CA TYR A 109 2.06 -2.75 27.10
C TYR A 109 2.67 -2.08 28.33
N SER A 110 3.99 -2.27 28.50
CA SER A 110 4.80 -1.71 29.60
C SER A 110 4.33 -2.13 31.00
N VAL A 111 3.92 -3.40 31.16
CA VAL A 111 3.36 -3.91 32.43
C VAL A 111 4.45 -4.29 33.42
N LYS A 112 4.20 -4.08 34.72
CA LYS A 112 5.05 -4.57 35.81
C LYS A 112 4.70 -6.01 36.24
N PRO A 113 5.66 -6.89 36.55
CA PRO A 113 5.43 -8.29 36.92
C PRO A 113 4.40 -8.53 38.04
N ASP A 114 4.48 -7.76 39.14
CA ASP A 114 3.59 -7.88 40.31
C ASP A 114 2.10 -7.75 39.95
N ILE A 115 1.78 -6.84 39.05
CA ILE A 115 0.41 -6.54 38.62
C ILE A 115 -0.10 -7.67 37.71
N LEU A 116 0.78 -8.18 36.85
CA LEU A 116 0.46 -9.20 35.86
C LEU A 116 0.14 -10.55 36.52
N SER A 117 0.95 -11.00 37.47
CA SER A 117 0.77 -12.30 38.15
C SER A 117 -0.60 -12.40 38.83
N SER A 118 -0.97 -11.38 39.61
CA SER A 118 -2.28 -11.25 40.26
C SER A 118 -3.44 -11.26 39.26
N LEU A 119 -3.29 -10.57 38.12
CA LEU A 119 -4.33 -10.53 37.08
C LEU A 119 -4.54 -11.87 36.38
N ILE A 120 -3.46 -12.58 35.99
CA ILE A 120 -3.55 -13.84 35.23
C ILE A 120 -4.37 -14.89 35.99
N HIS A 121 -4.14 -15.06 37.28
CA HIS A 121 -4.90 -16.01 38.10
C HIS A 121 -6.41 -15.75 38.08
N GLN A 122 -6.83 -14.48 38.00
CA GLN A 122 -8.24 -14.12 37.95
C GLN A 122 -8.82 -14.35 36.55
N LEU A 123 -8.07 -14.10 35.47
CA LEU A 123 -8.49 -14.34 34.09
C LEU A 123 -8.87 -15.82 33.84
N ALA A 124 -8.30 -16.77 34.59
CA ALA A 124 -8.67 -18.18 34.53
C ALA A 124 -10.16 -18.46 34.82
N SER A 125 -10.84 -17.55 35.54
CA SER A 125 -12.27 -17.66 35.86
C SER A 125 -13.21 -17.23 34.72
N LEU A 126 -12.69 -16.58 33.67
CA LEU A 126 -13.52 -16.02 32.60
C LEU A 126 -13.88 -17.07 31.54
N PRO A 127 -15.19 -17.28 31.24
CA PRO A 127 -15.63 -18.36 30.36
C PRO A 127 -15.37 -18.12 28.87
N THR A 128 -15.06 -16.88 28.48
CA THR A 128 -14.89 -16.45 27.07
C THR A 128 -13.48 -15.97 26.75
N PHE A 129 -12.58 -15.89 27.74
CA PHE A 129 -11.24 -15.35 27.54
C PHE A 129 -10.35 -16.32 26.75
N TYR A 130 -9.82 -15.87 25.61
CA TYR A 130 -9.01 -16.70 24.71
C TYR A 130 -7.76 -16.03 24.13
N SER A 131 -7.56 -14.73 24.32
CA SER A 131 -6.47 -13.97 23.71
C SER A 131 -5.74 -13.08 24.72
N LEU A 132 -4.42 -13.25 24.82
CA LEU A 132 -3.56 -12.48 25.72
C LEU A 132 -2.34 -11.97 24.96
N THR A 133 -2.08 -10.68 25.05
CA THR A 133 -0.85 -10.04 24.60
C THR A 133 -0.23 -9.26 25.76
N ILE A 134 1.05 -9.49 26.01
CA ILE A 134 1.83 -8.86 27.08
C ILE A 134 3.12 -8.32 26.45
N ASP A 135 3.39 -7.03 26.68
CA ASP A 135 4.73 -6.44 26.60
C ASP A 135 5.15 -6.07 28.05
N LEU A 136 6.09 -6.83 28.60
CA LEU A 136 6.48 -6.75 30.01
C LEU A 136 7.69 -5.81 30.17
N CYS A 137 7.53 -4.82 31.03
CA CYS A 137 8.58 -3.89 31.42
C CYS A 137 9.22 -4.36 32.72
N THR A 138 10.30 -5.15 32.60
CA THR A 138 11.11 -5.65 33.72
C THR A 138 12.55 -5.87 33.27
N GLU A 139 13.48 -5.76 34.22
CA GLU A 139 14.89 -6.17 34.10
C GLU A 139 15.12 -7.58 34.69
N GLU A 140 14.07 -8.22 35.26
CA GLU A 140 14.14 -9.56 35.83
C GLU A 140 14.39 -10.62 34.74
N GLN A 141 15.27 -11.59 35.02
CA GLN A 141 15.60 -12.67 34.08
C GLN A 141 14.72 -13.92 34.24
N ASP A 142 14.12 -14.18 35.42
CA ASP A 142 13.32 -15.38 35.67
C ASP A 142 11.83 -15.14 35.41
N HIS A 143 11.33 -15.69 34.29
CA HIS A 143 9.94 -15.54 33.87
C HIS A 143 9.10 -16.81 34.14
N THR A 144 9.64 -17.79 34.88
CA THR A 144 9.06 -19.11 35.13
C THR A 144 7.63 -19.02 35.69
N ASN A 145 7.43 -18.20 36.73
CA ASN A 145 6.14 -18.04 37.41
C ASN A 145 5.06 -17.41 36.50
N ILE A 146 5.46 -16.52 35.59
CA ILE A 146 4.55 -15.86 34.65
C ILE A 146 4.04 -16.88 33.63
N TYR A 147 4.94 -17.65 33.01
CA TYR A 147 4.56 -18.72 32.09
C TYR A 147 3.71 -19.80 32.77
N GLN A 148 4.06 -20.22 33.99
CA GLN A 148 3.26 -21.17 34.76
C GLN A 148 1.82 -20.68 34.96
N SER A 149 1.65 -19.40 35.29
CA SER A 149 0.32 -18.79 35.46
C SER A 149 -0.46 -18.69 34.15
N ILE A 150 0.20 -18.30 33.06
CA ILE A 150 -0.42 -18.20 31.72
C ILE A 150 -0.88 -19.57 31.22
N PHE A 151 -0.08 -20.62 31.40
CA PHE A 151 -0.42 -21.98 30.96
C PHE A 151 -1.57 -22.62 31.76
N ASN A 152 -1.91 -22.09 32.94
CA ASN A 152 -3.11 -22.48 33.67
C ASN A 152 -4.42 -21.83 33.15
N LEU A 153 -4.36 -20.97 32.12
CA LEU A 153 -5.55 -20.37 31.51
C LEU A 153 -6.28 -21.38 30.58
N PRO A 154 -7.48 -21.86 30.94
CA PRO A 154 -8.06 -23.08 30.34
C PRO A 154 -8.47 -22.93 28.87
N LYS A 155 -8.77 -21.70 28.43
CA LYS A 155 -9.32 -21.40 27.09
C LYS A 155 -8.41 -20.52 26.23
N LEU A 156 -7.17 -20.26 26.66
CA LEU A 156 -6.25 -19.40 25.96
C LEU A 156 -5.80 -20.04 24.64
N LYS A 157 -6.20 -19.43 23.51
CA LYS A 157 -5.84 -19.85 22.15
C LYS A 157 -4.75 -18.99 21.52
N TYR A 158 -4.65 -17.72 21.91
CA TYR A 158 -3.66 -16.78 21.38
C TYR A 158 -2.83 -16.20 22.53
N LEU A 159 -1.52 -16.36 22.44
CA LEU A 159 -0.55 -15.79 23.36
C LEU A 159 0.53 -15.04 22.56
N LYS A 160 0.64 -13.73 22.77
CA LYS A 160 1.82 -12.95 22.40
C LYS A 160 2.51 -12.47 23.67
N TYR A 161 3.78 -12.82 23.82
CA TYR A 161 4.63 -12.42 24.93
C TYR A 161 5.86 -11.70 24.39
N ARG A 162 6.14 -10.53 24.95
CA ARG A 162 7.30 -9.70 24.65
C ARG A 162 7.84 -9.13 25.95
N THR A 163 9.14 -8.91 25.99
CA THR A 163 9.80 -8.05 26.97
C THR A 163 10.23 -6.75 26.30
N CYS A 164 10.21 -5.66 27.05
CA CYS A 164 10.70 -4.37 26.57
C CYS A 164 12.19 -4.46 26.18
N ASP A 165 12.64 -3.58 25.28
CA ASP A 165 13.96 -3.66 24.61
C ASP A 165 15.14 -3.23 25.52
N TYR A 166 15.28 -3.84 26.70
CA TYR A 166 16.37 -3.66 27.65
C TYR A 166 17.67 -4.39 27.23
N GLY A 167 18.01 -4.36 25.93
CA GLY A 167 19.20 -5.01 25.39
C GLY A 167 19.18 -6.55 25.47
N ASP A 168 20.38 -7.16 25.38
CA ASP A 168 20.61 -8.62 25.37
C ASP A 168 20.41 -9.29 26.76
N ILE A 169 19.25 -9.10 27.37
CA ILE A 169 18.87 -9.82 28.59
C ILE A 169 18.33 -11.20 28.21
N ASP A 170 19.12 -12.23 28.53
CA ASP A 170 18.75 -13.63 28.40
C ASP A 170 17.67 -14.00 29.44
N ILE A 171 16.49 -14.43 28.97
CA ILE A 171 15.40 -14.88 29.85
C ILE A 171 15.55 -16.36 30.17
N VAL A 172 15.45 -16.69 31.46
CA VAL A 172 15.51 -18.04 32.01
C VAL A 172 14.11 -18.55 32.32
N ILE A 173 13.80 -19.80 31.94
CA ILE A 173 12.49 -20.42 32.15
C ILE A 173 12.66 -21.81 32.77
N SER A 174 12.80 -21.86 34.09
CA SER A 174 13.03 -23.08 34.88
C SER A 174 11.76 -23.92 35.10
N LEU A 175 10.95 -24.11 34.05
CA LEU A 175 9.81 -25.02 34.07
C LEU A 175 10.26 -26.48 33.90
N PRO A 176 9.57 -27.45 34.52
CA PRO A 176 9.74 -28.86 34.17
C PRO A 176 9.12 -29.16 32.79
N ILE A 177 9.60 -30.19 32.10
CA ILE A 177 8.94 -30.67 30.87
C ILE A 177 7.53 -31.18 31.20
N ALA A 178 6.53 -30.73 30.45
CA ALA A 178 5.15 -31.18 30.61
C ALA A 178 5.00 -32.65 30.17
N THR A 179 4.65 -33.52 31.10
CA THR A 179 4.54 -34.97 30.87
C THR A 179 3.10 -35.48 30.87
N THR A 180 2.14 -34.68 31.35
CA THR A 180 0.74 -35.06 31.48
C THR A 180 -0.18 -34.18 30.64
N ASP A 181 -1.30 -34.73 30.15
CA ASP A 181 -2.28 -33.94 29.37
C ASP A 181 -2.95 -32.83 30.18
N GLN A 182 -2.98 -32.94 31.51
CA GLN A 182 -3.50 -31.89 32.41
C GLN A 182 -2.63 -30.64 32.45
N GLN A 183 -1.35 -30.73 32.06
CA GLN A 183 -0.44 -29.59 31.95
C GLN A 183 -0.53 -28.90 30.58
N LYS A 184 -1.16 -29.53 29.57
CA LYS A 184 -1.13 -29.08 28.19
C LYS A 184 -2.21 -28.02 27.94
N THR A 185 -1.81 -26.95 27.28
CA THR A 185 -2.65 -25.78 27.00
C THR A 185 -3.49 -25.92 25.73
N SER A 186 -4.49 -25.05 25.59
CA SER A 186 -5.30 -24.88 24.39
C SER A 186 -4.72 -23.85 23.39
N ILE A 187 -3.46 -23.43 23.56
CA ILE A 187 -2.82 -22.40 22.74
C ILE A 187 -2.60 -22.92 21.30
N GLU A 188 -3.13 -22.17 20.33
CA GLU A 188 -3.01 -22.41 18.89
C GLU A 188 -2.05 -21.40 18.21
N TYR A 189 -1.89 -20.21 18.79
CA TYR A 189 -1.03 -19.13 18.28
C TYR A 189 -0.11 -18.68 19.40
N PHE A 190 1.19 -18.89 19.23
CA PHE A 190 2.20 -18.56 20.24
C PHE A 190 3.29 -17.70 19.62
N ILE A 191 3.39 -16.45 20.08
CA ILE A 191 4.39 -15.47 19.64
C ILE A 191 5.23 -15.10 20.85
N MET A 192 6.52 -15.36 20.76
CA MET A 192 7.53 -14.93 21.72
C MET A 192 8.43 -13.89 21.05
N SER A 193 8.83 -12.87 21.79
CA SER A 193 9.66 -11.77 21.29
C SER A 193 10.62 -11.37 22.41
N GLN A 194 11.49 -12.32 22.73
CA GLN A 194 12.45 -12.29 23.82
C GLN A 194 13.62 -13.22 23.52
N ARG A 195 14.81 -12.91 24.02
CA ARG A 195 16.02 -13.73 23.94
C ARG A 195 15.89 -14.88 24.96
N SER A 196 16.00 -16.13 24.52
CA SER A 196 15.73 -17.31 25.38
C SER A 196 16.48 -18.56 24.91
N SER A 197 16.79 -19.49 25.82
CA SER A 197 17.60 -20.67 25.47
C SER A 197 16.82 -21.67 24.62
N MET A 198 17.55 -22.45 23.83
CA MET A 198 17.03 -23.62 23.11
C MET A 198 16.27 -24.61 24.02
N LYS A 199 16.75 -24.80 25.24
CA LYS A 199 16.13 -25.67 26.26
C LYS A 199 14.80 -25.10 26.76
N ASP A 200 14.75 -23.80 27.01
CA ASP A 200 13.54 -23.10 27.47
C ASP A 200 12.45 -23.16 26.39
N LEU A 201 12.81 -22.95 25.11
CA LEU A 201 11.88 -23.10 23.99
C LEU A 201 11.23 -24.49 23.96
N PHE A 202 12.02 -25.56 24.00
CA PHE A 202 11.48 -26.94 23.99
C PHE A 202 10.63 -27.23 25.23
N THR A 203 11.01 -26.67 26.38
CA THR A 203 10.23 -26.75 27.61
C THR A 203 8.86 -26.10 27.42
N LEU A 204 8.79 -24.84 26.95
CA LEU A 204 7.53 -24.15 26.65
C LEU A 204 6.68 -24.86 25.57
N LEU A 205 7.31 -25.46 24.56
CA LEU A 205 6.61 -26.19 23.51
C LEU A 205 5.98 -27.49 24.03
N SER A 206 6.54 -28.12 25.07
CA SER A 206 5.91 -29.29 25.71
C SER A 206 4.53 -28.97 26.32
N TYR A 207 4.31 -27.73 26.75
CA TYR A 207 3.02 -27.22 27.25
C TYR A 207 2.05 -26.81 26.13
N THR A 208 2.49 -26.67 24.87
CA THR A 208 1.71 -26.05 23.77
C THR A 208 1.53 -26.99 22.55
N PRO A 209 1.03 -28.23 22.73
CA PRO A 209 0.95 -29.24 21.66
C PRO A 209 -0.02 -28.87 20.51
N ASN A 210 -0.92 -27.93 20.75
CA ASN A 210 -1.95 -27.49 19.82
C ASN A 210 -1.52 -26.31 18.93
N VAL A 211 -0.28 -25.82 19.10
CA VAL A 211 0.26 -24.69 18.35
C VAL A 211 0.21 -24.96 16.84
N ARG A 212 -0.37 -24.00 16.12
CA ARG A 212 -0.52 -23.92 14.66
C ARG A 212 0.36 -22.84 14.07
N TYR A 213 0.52 -21.73 14.79
CA TYR A 213 1.48 -20.68 14.51
C TYR A 213 2.44 -20.50 15.69
N LEU A 214 3.74 -20.61 15.40
CA LEU A 214 4.82 -20.28 16.32
C LEU A 214 5.64 -19.11 15.76
N LYS A 215 5.92 -18.09 16.58
CA LYS A 215 6.99 -17.13 16.35
C LYS A 215 7.92 -17.08 17.57
N PHE A 216 9.23 -17.04 17.34
CA PHE A 216 10.23 -16.67 18.34
C PHE A 216 11.36 -15.84 17.72
N LEU A 217 12.28 -15.36 18.55
CA LEU A 217 13.33 -14.39 18.21
C LEU A 217 14.58 -14.74 19.02
N ASN A 218 15.75 -14.64 18.39
CA ASN A 218 17.10 -14.70 18.98
C ASN A 218 17.26 -15.79 20.07
N LEU A 219 17.31 -17.05 19.63
CA LEU A 219 17.65 -18.17 20.51
C LEU A 219 19.15 -18.19 20.84
N ILE A 220 19.46 -18.60 22.07
CA ILE A 220 20.82 -18.70 22.64
C ILE A 220 21.11 -20.12 23.15
N ASP A 221 22.36 -20.36 23.57
CA ASP A 221 22.83 -21.64 24.15
C ASP A 221 22.50 -22.84 23.23
N ILE A 222 23.02 -22.76 22.00
CA ILE A 222 22.70 -23.67 20.90
C ILE A 222 23.60 -24.92 20.92
N ASP A 223 24.75 -24.86 21.60
CA ASP A 223 25.70 -25.99 21.81
C ASP A 223 24.99 -27.27 22.29
N ASN A 224 23.96 -27.12 23.12
CA ASN A 224 23.21 -28.22 23.72
C ASN A 224 22.14 -28.82 22.80
N LEU A 225 21.88 -28.25 21.61
CA LEU A 225 20.76 -28.61 20.73
C LEU A 225 20.74 -30.09 20.36
N ASN A 226 21.91 -30.72 20.18
CA ASN A 226 22.04 -32.16 19.94
C ASN A 226 21.48 -33.03 21.09
N THR A 227 21.58 -32.58 22.34
CA THR A 227 21.14 -33.34 23.53
C THR A 227 19.63 -33.28 23.80
N ILE A 228 18.93 -32.29 23.25
CA ILE A 228 17.50 -32.05 23.49
C ILE A 228 16.64 -33.12 22.80
N GLU A 229 15.66 -33.70 23.50
CA GLU A 229 14.75 -34.69 22.92
C GLU A 229 13.84 -34.07 21.81
N PRO A 230 13.58 -34.78 20.69
CA PRO A 230 12.71 -34.26 19.63
C PRO A 230 11.26 -34.04 20.08
N ILE A 231 10.64 -32.97 19.61
CA ILE A 231 9.24 -32.63 19.90
C ILE A 231 8.39 -32.68 18.62
N LYS A 232 7.20 -33.30 18.71
CA LYS A 232 6.30 -33.49 17.56
C LYS A 232 5.13 -32.51 17.62
N LEU A 233 5.26 -31.39 16.92
CA LEU A 233 4.24 -30.36 16.78
C LEU A 233 3.39 -30.61 15.53
N MET A 234 2.63 -31.70 15.54
CA MET A 234 1.86 -32.19 14.37
C MET A 234 0.88 -31.16 13.77
N ASN A 235 0.43 -30.21 14.59
CA ASN A 235 -0.49 -29.13 14.22
C ASN A 235 0.21 -27.86 13.71
N LEU A 236 1.54 -27.73 13.86
CA LEU A 236 2.28 -26.54 13.46
C LEU A 236 2.31 -26.45 11.93
N THR A 237 1.70 -25.38 11.41
CA THR A 237 1.59 -25.10 9.97
C THR A 237 2.29 -23.82 9.56
N LYS A 238 2.55 -22.90 10.51
CA LYS A 238 3.31 -21.67 10.28
C LYS A 238 4.38 -21.46 11.35
N LEU A 239 5.61 -21.18 10.92
CA LEU A 239 6.76 -20.89 11.78
C LEU A 239 7.39 -19.57 11.35
N SER A 240 7.75 -18.72 12.30
CA SER A 240 8.47 -17.46 12.07
C SER A 240 9.63 -17.35 13.06
N MET A 241 10.83 -17.08 12.56
CA MET A 241 12.04 -17.02 13.37
C MET A 241 12.88 -15.81 12.98
N GLU A 242 13.41 -15.12 13.98
CA GLU A 242 14.49 -14.15 13.83
C GLU A 242 15.76 -14.80 14.37
N ILE A 243 16.80 -14.88 13.54
CA ILE A 243 18.00 -15.70 13.75
C ILE A 243 19.23 -14.79 13.78
N SER A 244 19.75 -14.54 14.99
CA SER A 244 20.96 -13.73 15.22
C SER A 244 22.20 -14.53 15.60
N GLU A 245 22.05 -15.71 16.20
CA GLU A 245 23.14 -16.47 16.86
C GLU A 245 23.29 -17.92 16.34
N MET A 246 22.46 -18.34 15.37
CA MET A 246 22.36 -19.75 14.93
C MET A 246 22.97 -19.96 13.54
N THR A 247 23.81 -20.98 13.39
CA THR A 247 24.32 -21.45 12.10
C THR A 247 23.27 -22.24 11.32
N PHE A 248 23.51 -22.43 10.02
CA PHE A 248 22.63 -23.25 9.17
C PHE A 248 22.53 -24.70 9.67
N ASP A 249 23.64 -25.29 10.07
CA ASP A 249 23.70 -26.66 10.59
C ASP A 249 22.78 -26.85 11.82
N GLU A 250 22.83 -25.91 12.76
CA GLU A 250 21.97 -25.92 13.94
C GLU A 250 20.50 -25.71 13.59
N PHE A 251 20.21 -24.82 12.63
CA PHE A 251 18.86 -24.65 12.08
C PHE A 251 18.34 -25.94 11.44
N GLU A 252 19.14 -26.69 10.68
CA GLU A 252 18.69 -27.97 10.11
C GLU A 252 18.38 -29.01 11.19
N ILE A 253 19.20 -29.07 12.25
CA ILE A 253 18.95 -29.99 13.37
C ILE A 253 17.71 -29.54 14.16
N LEU A 254 17.48 -28.23 14.33
CA LEU A 254 16.26 -27.66 14.93
C LEU A 254 15.00 -28.11 14.18
N ILE A 255 14.99 -27.91 12.86
CA ILE A 255 13.90 -28.32 11.97
C ILE A 255 13.67 -29.83 12.03
N LYS A 256 14.74 -30.65 12.05
CA LYS A 256 14.66 -32.11 12.21
C LYS A 256 14.13 -32.54 13.58
N LYS A 257 14.40 -31.79 14.65
CA LYS A 257 13.91 -32.06 16.02
C LYS A 257 12.48 -31.59 16.26
N MET A 258 12.00 -30.59 15.52
CA MET A 258 10.62 -30.14 15.52
C MET A 258 9.81 -30.86 14.43
N GLY A 259 9.30 -32.05 14.71
CA GLY A 259 8.51 -32.81 13.74
C GLY A 259 7.14 -32.16 13.48
N PHE A 260 6.96 -31.51 12.33
CA PHE A 260 5.76 -30.73 11.98
C PHE A 260 5.29 -30.91 10.52
N ASN A 261 4.09 -30.40 10.19
CA ASN A 261 3.51 -30.36 8.84
C ASN A 261 3.52 -28.91 8.31
N LEU A 262 4.72 -28.35 8.17
CA LEU A 262 4.88 -26.91 7.94
C LEU A 262 4.48 -26.51 6.52
N LYS A 263 3.56 -25.54 6.42
CA LYS A 263 3.10 -24.93 5.16
C LYS A 263 3.73 -23.57 4.91
N ILE A 264 4.05 -22.83 5.97
CA ILE A 264 4.59 -21.46 5.87
C ILE A 264 5.80 -21.31 6.80
N LEU A 265 6.94 -20.92 6.23
CA LEU A 265 8.17 -20.63 6.96
C LEU A 265 8.56 -19.17 6.72
N SER A 266 8.91 -18.45 7.78
CA SER A 266 9.38 -17.06 7.72
C SER A 266 10.68 -16.92 8.51
N LEU A 267 11.73 -16.43 7.87
CA LEU A 267 13.08 -16.29 8.41
C LEU A 267 13.56 -14.87 8.20
N ASP A 268 13.99 -14.21 9.29
CA ASP A 268 14.80 -13.00 9.27
C ASP A 268 16.16 -13.34 9.90
N ILE A 269 17.19 -13.48 9.07
CA ILE A 269 18.51 -13.97 9.46
C ILE A 269 19.48 -12.79 9.49
N ARG A 270 20.05 -12.55 10.67
CA ARG A 270 21.08 -11.53 10.91
C ARG A 270 22.42 -12.15 11.31
N HIS A 271 22.45 -13.42 11.69
CA HIS A 271 23.70 -14.15 11.94
C HIS A 271 24.63 -14.13 10.72
N ASP A 272 25.94 -14.07 10.93
CA ASP A 272 26.95 -13.88 9.87
C ASP A 272 27.25 -15.13 9.03
N ASP A 273 26.73 -16.30 9.40
CA ASP A 273 26.91 -17.54 8.61
C ASP A 273 26.38 -17.40 7.18
N MET A 274 27.31 -17.39 6.22
CA MET A 274 27.01 -17.27 4.79
C MET A 274 26.44 -18.56 4.20
N SER A 275 26.43 -19.69 4.94
CA SER A 275 25.80 -20.95 4.51
C SER A 275 24.29 -20.79 4.26
N TYR A 276 23.64 -19.81 4.88
CA TYR A 276 22.26 -19.41 4.58
C TYR A 276 22.02 -18.92 3.15
N LEU A 277 23.10 -18.57 2.42
CA LEU A 277 23.08 -18.18 1.01
C LEU A 277 23.49 -19.32 0.06
N ASN A 278 23.63 -20.56 0.53
CA ASN A 278 23.83 -21.72 -0.34
C ASN A 278 22.46 -22.24 -0.84
N ALA A 279 22.15 -22.05 -2.13
CA ALA A 279 20.83 -22.39 -2.64
C ALA A 279 20.63 -23.91 -2.73
N LYS A 280 21.69 -24.64 -3.09
CA LYS A 280 21.62 -26.10 -3.22
C LYS A 280 21.34 -26.79 -1.87
N ARG A 281 22.01 -26.34 -0.81
CA ARG A 281 21.79 -26.79 0.57
C ARG A 281 20.34 -26.54 1.01
N TRP A 282 19.78 -25.37 0.68
CA TRP A 282 18.36 -25.11 0.87
C TRP A 282 17.48 -26.09 0.08
N GLU A 283 17.71 -26.27 -1.23
CA GLU A 283 16.91 -27.18 -2.07
C GLU A 283 16.86 -28.60 -1.50
N ASP A 284 17.99 -29.13 -1.03
CA ASP A 284 18.09 -30.47 -0.46
C ASP A 284 17.40 -30.55 0.92
N SER A 285 17.69 -29.61 1.82
CA SER A 285 17.06 -29.58 3.15
C SER A 285 15.54 -29.38 3.09
N LEU A 286 15.05 -28.59 2.11
CA LEU A 286 13.63 -28.40 1.85
C LEU A 286 12.95 -29.68 1.35
N GLN A 287 13.61 -30.44 0.48
CA GLN A 287 13.09 -31.71 -0.03
C GLN A 287 13.06 -32.80 1.05
N GLU A 288 14.10 -32.89 1.87
CA GLU A 288 14.19 -33.86 2.97
C GLU A 288 13.22 -33.55 4.11
N ASN A 289 13.21 -32.29 4.60
CA ASN A 289 12.64 -31.94 5.91
C ASN A 289 11.37 -31.08 5.82
N LEU A 290 11.12 -30.40 4.69
CA LEU A 290 10.07 -29.38 4.54
C LEU A 290 9.22 -29.61 3.27
N SER A 291 9.01 -30.86 2.87
CA SER A 291 8.35 -31.24 1.61
C SER A 291 6.89 -30.76 1.44
N GLN A 292 6.23 -30.33 2.52
CA GLN A 292 4.88 -29.75 2.50
C GLN A 292 4.86 -28.21 2.45
N LEU A 293 6.02 -27.55 2.33
CA LEU A 293 6.12 -26.10 2.41
C LEU A 293 5.50 -25.42 1.18
N GLU A 294 4.41 -24.68 1.40
CA GLU A 294 3.72 -23.89 0.37
C GLU A 294 4.37 -22.52 0.18
N LYS A 295 4.85 -21.90 1.27
CA LYS A 295 5.43 -20.54 1.25
C LYS A 295 6.68 -20.43 2.12
N LEU A 296 7.77 -19.98 1.50
CA LEU A 296 8.94 -19.48 2.20
C LEU A 296 9.00 -17.94 2.09
N TYR A 297 9.27 -17.30 3.23
CA TYR A 297 9.72 -15.93 3.34
C TYR A 297 11.12 -15.97 3.96
N PHE A 298 12.14 -15.65 3.18
CA PHE A 298 13.53 -15.62 3.61
C PHE A 298 14.05 -14.19 3.45
N LYS A 299 14.71 -13.70 4.50
CA LYS A 299 15.46 -12.46 4.53
C LYS A 299 16.80 -12.73 5.21
N LYS A 300 17.91 -12.34 4.58
CA LYS A 300 19.25 -12.28 5.19
C LYS A 300 19.73 -10.84 5.18
N THR A 301 20.10 -10.31 6.34
CA THR A 301 20.88 -9.07 6.46
C THR A 301 22.37 -9.44 6.46
N VAL A 302 23.19 -8.70 5.72
CA VAL A 302 24.64 -8.86 5.63
C VAL A 302 25.30 -7.58 6.16
N TYR A 303 26.16 -7.73 7.16
CA TYR A 303 26.94 -6.63 7.72
C TYR A 303 28.27 -6.50 6.98
N PHE A 304 28.68 -5.27 6.69
CA PHE A 304 30.00 -4.96 6.11
C PHE A 304 30.81 -4.26 7.18
N SER A 305 32.02 -4.76 7.44
CA SER A 305 33.00 -4.09 8.28
C SER A 305 33.93 -3.28 7.39
N ASP A 306 34.29 -2.07 7.81
CA ASP A 306 35.11 -1.13 7.03
C ASP A 306 36.49 -1.69 6.61
N ASP A 307 36.97 -2.74 7.30
CA ASP A 307 38.30 -3.35 7.12
C ASP A 307 38.33 -4.59 6.20
N TYR A 308 37.20 -5.05 5.64
CA TYR A 308 37.16 -6.25 4.79
C TYR A 308 36.66 -5.98 3.37
N GLU A 309 37.41 -6.47 2.37
CA GLU A 309 36.96 -6.52 0.98
C GLU A 309 35.56 -7.13 0.89
N THR A 310 34.67 -6.51 0.09
CA THR A 310 33.30 -6.97 -0.14
C THR A 310 33.30 -8.47 -0.43
N PRO A 311 32.58 -9.33 0.33
CA PRO A 311 32.70 -10.77 0.18
C PRO A 311 32.46 -11.23 -1.27
N MET A 312 33.51 -11.79 -1.90
CA MET A 312 33.52 -12.26 -3.31
C MET A 312 32.34 -13.18 -3.67
N TYR A 313 31.70 -13.80 -2.68
CA TYR A 313 30.59 -14.74 -2.81
C TYR A 313 29.27 -14.14 -3.30
N LEU A 314 29.10 -12.81 -3.38
CA LEU A 314 27.94 -12.23 -4.09
C LEU A 314 27.93 -12.62 -5.59
N GLY A 315 29.07 -13.05 -6.15
CA GLY A 315 29.17 -13.57 -7.51
C GLY A 315 28.46 -14.92 -7.77
N GLU A 316 28.12 -15.69 -6.73
CA GLU A 316 27.49 -17.02 -6.88
C GLU A 316 25.95 -16.99 -6.80
N GLN A 317 25.32 -15.81 -6.71
CA GLN A 317 23.85 -15.62 -6.66
C GLN A 317 23.05 -16.19 -7.85
N SER A 318 23.73 -16.75 -8.87
CA SER A 318 23.08 -17.52 -9.93
C SER A 318 22.32 -18.75 -9.41
N GLU A 319 22.68 -19.33 -8.26
CA GLU A 319 22.09 -20.60 -7.80
C GLU A 319 20.59 -20.49 -7.46
N PHE A 320 20.17 -19.44 -6.74
CA PHE A 320 18.75 -19.22 -6.43
C PHE A 320 17.91 -18.84 -7.67
N SER A 321 18.52 -18.70 -8.85
CA SER A 321 17.80 -18.49 -10.12
C SER A 321 17.31 -19.78 -10.80
N SER A 322 17.51 -20.94 -10.17
CA SER A 322 17.02 -22.23 -10.69
C SER A 322 15.49 -22.24 -10.82
N THR A 323 14.95 -23.10 -11.71
CA THR A 323 13.50 -23.26 -11.90
C THR A 323 12.80 -23.67 -10.60
N PHE A 324 13.48 -24.38 -9.70
CA PHE A 324 12.96 -24.76 -8.39
C PHE A 324 12.45 -23.53 -7.62
N TRP A 325 13.24 -22.46 -7.55
CA TRP A 325 12.92 -21.25 -6.81
C TRP A 325 11.89 -20.37 -7.53
N ILE A 326 12.06 -20.20 -8.85
CA ILE A 326 11.21 -19.32 -9.67
C ILE A 326 9.75 -19.84 -9.69
N GLU A 327 9.56 -21.15 -9.90
CA GLU A 327 8.21 -21.75 -9.99
C GLU A 327 7.46 -21.70 -8.66
N ARG A 328 8.18 -21.78 -7.53
CA ARG A 328 7.60 -21.76 -6.17
C ARG A 328 7.11 -20.38 -5.72
N ARG A 329 7.51 -19.31 -6.42
CA ARG A 329 7.10 -17.91 -6.12
C ARG A 329 7.30 -17.49 -4.66
N TRP A 330 8.30 -18.07 -4.01
CA TRP A 330 8.68 -17.71 -2.65
C TRP A 330 9.30 -16.32 -2.60
N ILE A 331 9.35 -15.73 -1.41
CA ILE A 331 10.03 -14.45 -1.19
C ILE A 331 11.40 -14.76 -0.61
N PHE A 332 12.44 -14.47 -1.37
CA PHE A 332 13.83 -14.56 -0.93
C PHE A 332 14.50 -13.20 -1.07
N LYS A 333 15.18 -12.72 -0.04
CA LYS A 333 15.81 -11.41 0.02
C LYS A 333 17.17 -11.46 0.71
N VAL A 334 18.12 -10.69 0.19
CA VAL A 334 19.38 -10.36 0.84
C VAL A 334 19.53 -8.84 0.83
N GLU A 335 19.84 -8.24 1.97
CA GLU A 335 20.00 -6.79 2.14
C GLU A 335 21.20 -6.45 3.05
N ASN A 336 21.68 -5.21 3.03
CA ASN A 336 22.58 -4.72 4.08
C ASN A 336 21.81 -4.22 5.31
N ASP A 337 22.56 -3.91 6.36
CA ASP A 337 22.09 -3.26 7.59
C ASP A 337 21.29 -1.96 7.35
N SER A 338 21.66 -1.22 6.30
CA SER A 338 21.02 0.00 5.83
C SER A 338 19.76 -0.25 4.99
N GLY A 339 19.37 -1.51 4.74
CA GLY A 339 18.14 -1.90 4.04
C GLY A 339 18.21 -1.88 2.51
N HIS A 340 19.39 -1.69 1.92
CA HIS A 340 19.60 -1.82 0.47
C HIS A 340 19.65 -3.30 0.07
N PHE A 341 18.93 -3.69 -1.00
CA PHE A 341 18.82 -5.09 -1.42
C PHE A 341 19.93 -5.51 -2.38
N PHE A 342 20.73 -6.50 -2.01
CA PHE A 342 21.66 -7.19 -2.91
C PHE A 342 20.95 -8.14 -3.86
N TYR A 343 19.90 -8.80 -3.39
CA TYR A 343 19.20 -9.82 -4.17
C TYR A 343 17.74 -9.97 -3.72
N SER A 344 16.84 -10.22 -4.67
CA SER A 344 15.42 -10.40 -4.40
C SER A 344 14.76 -11.29 -5.44
N ILE A 345 14.23 -12.44 -4.99
CA ILE A 345 13.20 -13.18 -5.70
C ILE A 345 11.87 -12.73 -5.11
N GLN A 346 11.23 -11.76 -5.74
CA GLN A 346 9.84 -11.43 -5.46
C GLN A 346 9.01 -11.64 -6.73
N PRO A 347 7.95 -12.47 -6.70
CA PRO A 347 7.12 -12.76 -7.89
C PRO A 347 6.37 -11.53 -8.43
N TYR A 348 6.45 -10.36 -7.77
CA TYR A 348 5.78 -9.13 -8.15
C TYR A 348 6.65 -7.85 -7.98
N LYS A 349 7.98 -7.96 -7.78
CA LYS A 349 8.88 -6.80 -7.74
C LYS A 349 10.28 -7.10 -8.29
N LYS A 350 10.68 -6.23 -9.22
CA LYS A 350 11.99 -5.86 -9.80
C LYS A 350 13.27 -6.56 -9.29
N LYS A 351 14.18 -6.85 -10.24
CA LYS A 351 15.55 -7.33 -10.01
C LYS A 351 16.54 -6.15 -10.12
N TRP A 352 17.67 -6.21 -9.42
CA TRP A 352 18.61 -5.09 -9.27
C TRP A 352 20.05 -5.48 -9.61
N PHE A 353 20.91 -4.50 -9.90
CA PHE A 353 22.37 -4.65 -10.01
C PHE A 353 23.09 -3.67 -9.10
N GLU A 354 24.27 -4.07 -8.65
CA GLU A 354 25.25 -3.22 -8.00
C GLU A 354 26.59 -3.41 -8.71
N TYR A 355 27.40 -2.35 -8.80
CA TYR A 355 28.70 -2.36 -9.45
C TYR A 355 29.75 -1.72 -8.54
N ASN A 356 30.73 -2.52 -8.09
CA ASN A 356 31.87 -2.01 -7.33
C ASN A 356 32.92 -1.43 -8.30
N SER A 357 33.28 -0.16 -8.09
CA SER A 357 34.22 0.57 -8.93
C SER A 357 35.66 0.02 -8.97
N GLU A 358 36.03 -0.83 -8.00
CA GLU A 358 37.38 -1.39 -7.89
C GLU A 358 37.57 -2.71 -8.68
N SER A 359 36.51 -3.49 -8.90
CA SER A 359 36.61 -4.87 -9.41
C SER A 359 36.28 -5.06 -10.89
N ASN A 360 35.70 -4.05 -11.56
CA ASN A 360 35.55 -3.97 -13.01
C ASN A 360 34.76 -5.14 -13.67
N GLN A 361 33.79 -5.75 -12.98
CA GLN A 361 32.96 -6.87 -13.49
C GLN A 361 31.45 -6.62 -13.41
N LEU A 362 30.70 -7.22 -14.35
CA LEU A 362 29.25 -7.10 -14.51
C LEU A 362 28.59 -8.49 -14.58
N LEU A 363 27.49 -8.68 -13.83
CA LEU A 363 26.62 -9.86 -13.87
C LEU A 363 25.33 -9.55 -14.66
N LYS A 364 24.53 -10.56 -15.03
CA LYS A 364 23.57 -10.49 -16.17
C LYS A 364 22.06 -10.38 -15.84
N SER A 365 21.35 -9.56 -16.63
CA SER A 365 19.87 -9.44 -16.79
C SER A 365 19.02 -8.93 -15.58
N VAL A 366 18.32 -7.78 -15.62
CA VAL A 366 17.95 -6.88 -16.76
C VAL A 366 17.99 -5.38 -16.41
N GLU A 367 17.54 -4.95 -15.23
CA GLU A 367 17.39 -3.52 -14.86
C GLU A 367 18.71 -2.97 -14.30
N PHE A 368 19.23 -1.87 -14.84
CA PHE A 368 20.57 -1.37 -14.52
C PHE A 368 20.51 -0.30 -13.42
N GLU A 369 21.33 -0.42 -12.37
CA GLU A 369 21.50 0.64 -11.36
C GLU A 369 22.97 1.04 -11.23
N ILE A 370 23.22 2.35 -11.13
CA ILE A 370 24.54 2.94 -10.90
C ILE A 370 24.53 3.57 -9.51
N VAL A 371 25.23 2.94 -8.57
CA VAL A 371 25.52 3.46 -7.23
C VAL A 371 27.00 3.87 -7.21
N ASP A 372 27.29 5.11 -6.83
CA ASP A 372 28.67 5.59 -6.65
C ASP A 372 28.95 5.69 -5.15
N VAL A 373 29.69 4.72 -4.61
CA VAL A 373 30.02 4.61 -3.18
C VAL A 373 31.40 5.25 -2.95
N SER A 374 31.44 6.59 -2.99
CA SER A 374 32.64 7.35 -2.63
C SER A 374 32.31 8.49 -1.66
N PRO A 375 32.97 8.58 -0.49
CA PRO A 375 32.76 9.69 0.45
C PRO A 375 33.23 11.06 -0.07
N GLU A 376 34.07 11.09 -1.12
CA GLU A 376 34.76 12.31 -1.57
C GLU A 376 34.14 12.95 -2.82
N HIS A 377 33.18 13.84 -2.53
CA HIS A 377 32.71 15.00 -3.31
C HIS A 377 33.10 15.15 -4.81
N TRP A 378 32.05 15.18 -5.64
CA TRP A 378 31.88 16.08 -6.81
C TRP A 378 32.73 15.86 -8.09
N VAL A 379 33.76 15.01 -8.12
CA VAL A 379 34.71 14.97 -9.25
C VAL A 379 34.53 13.81 -10.27
N LYS A 380 33.72 12.78 -9.98
CA LYS A 380 33.62 11.57 -10.83
C LYS A 380 32.34 11.36 -11.65
N SER A 381 31.53 12.40 -11.88
CA SER A 381 30.37 12.33 -12.78
C SER A 381 30.71 12.12 -14.28
N ILE A 382 31.99 12.07 -14.63
CA ILE A 382 32.50 12.06 -16.01
C ILE A 382 32.27 10.72 -16.74
N HIS A 383 32.29 9.58 -16.05
CA HIS A 383 32.30 8.25 -16.69
C HIS A 383 30.94 7.52 -16.75
N ILE A 384 29.86 8.10 -16.21
CA ILE A 384 28.52 7.48 -16.21
C ILE A 384 28.07 7.11 -17.64
N CYS A 385 28.37 7.95 -18.62
CA CYS A 385 28.05 7.68 -20.03
C CYS A 385 28.89 6.52 -20.61
N ASP A 386 30.17 6.42 -20.23
CA ASP A 386 31.07 5.34 -20.69
C ASP A 386 30.60 3.98 -20.15
N HIS A 387 30.14 3.93 -18.89
CA HIS A 387 29.60 2.73 -18.27
C HIS A 387 28.27 2.27 -18.90
N ILE A 388 27.36 3.21 -19.19
CA ILE A 388 26.10 2.92 -19.90
C ILE A 388 26.38 2.45 -21.33
N TYR A 389 27.34 3.07 -22.03
CA TYR A 389 27.79 2.64 -23.35
C TYR A 389 28.34 1.20 -23.32
N HIS A 390 29.17 0.86 -22.33
CA HIS A 390 29.66 -0.51 -22.16
C HIS A 390 28.53 -1.50 -21.86
N ALA A 391 27.59 -1.16 -20.98
CA ALA A 391 26.44 -2.02 -20.66
C ALA A 391 25.56 -2.29 -21.90
N LEU A 392 25.36 -1.29 -22.76
CA LEU A 392 24.63 -1.42 -24.03
C LEU A 392 25.29 -2.37 -25.04
N THR A 393 26.61 -2.61 -24.94
CA THR A 393 27.27 -3.66 -25.76
C THR A 393 26.90 -5.08 -25.33
N ILE A 394 26.33 -5.25 -24.14
CA ILE A 394 26.05 -6.55 -23.49
C ILE A 394 24.53 -6.82 -23.39
N THR A 395 23.72 -5.79 -23.13
CA THR A 395 22.26 -5.90 -22.96
C THR A 395 21.55 -4.59 -23.28
N GLN A 396 20.31 -4.67 -23.76
CA GLN A 396 19.40 -3.52 -23.83
C GLN A 396 18.94 -3.13 -22.41
N ILE A 397 18.71 -1.83 -22.18
CA ILE A 397 18.37 -1.26 -20.88
C ILE A 397 17.02 -0.54 -21.00
N TYR A 398 15.97 -1.16 -20.45
CA TYR A 398 14.63 -0.58 -20.36
C TYR A 398 14.41 0.19 -19.05
N HIS A 399 15.21 -0.10 -18.03
CA HIS A 399 15.06 0.44 -16.69
C HIS A 399 16.44 0.85 -16.16
N LEU A 400 16.59 2.14 -15.80
CA LEU A 400 17.83 2.70 -15.24
C LEU A 400 17.55 3.37 -13.90
N GLN A 401 18.36 3.09 -12.89
CA GLN A 401 18.44 3.88 -11.65
C GLN A 401 19.84 4.47 -11.48
N ILE A 402 19.92 5.73 -11.06
CA ILE A 402 21.17 6.43 -10.79
C ILE A 402 21.10 6.98 -9.38
N SER A 403 21.81 6.34 -8.45
CA SER A 403 21.75 6.63 -7.01
C SER A 403 22.79 7.68 -6.56
N THR A 404 23.32 8.46 -7.51
CA THR A 404 24.24 9.58 -7.30
C THR A 404 23.71 10.88 -7.91
N THR A 405 24.40 11.99 -7.67
CA THR A 405 24.04 13.29 -8.22
C THR A 405 24.55 13.45 -9.66
N ILE A 406 23.66 13.74 -10.62
CA ILE A 406 24.02 13.96 -12.02
C ILE A 406 23.73 15.39 -12.49
N THR A 407 24.44 15.86 -13.52
CA THR A 407 24.13 17.14 -14.18
C THR A 407 23.07 16.97 -15.27
N LEU A 408 22.37 18.05 -15.61
CA LEU A 408 21.43 18.11 -16.73
C LEU A 408 22.06 17.67 -18.07
N GLU A 409 23.31 18.06 -18.31
CA GLU A 409 24.07 17.69 -19.52
C GLU A 409 24.31 16.17 -19.59
N ASN A 410 24.64 15.53 -18.46
CA ASN A 410 24.81 14.09 -18.41
C ASN A 410 23.48 13.35 -18.55
N LEU A 411 22.39 13.85 -17.96
CA LEU A 411 21.05 13.30 -18.19
C LEU A 411 20.67 13.29 -19.68
N TYR A 412 20.96 14.37 -20.41
CA TYR A 412 20.72 14.45 -21.85
C TYR A 412 21.54 13.40 -22.64
N LYS A 413 22.84 13.25 -22.33
CA LYS A 413 23.70 12.21 -22.95
C LYS A 413 23.19 10.80 -22.67
N ILE A 414 22.73 10.53 -21.44
CA ILE A 414 22.18 9.23 -21.02
C ILE A 414 20.90 8.90 -21.80
N LEU A 415 19.99 9.85 -21.95
CA LEU A 415 18.74 9.64 -22.71
C LEU A 415 18.97 9.51 -24.22
N LEU A 416 20.04 10.08 -24.77
CA LEU A 416 20.49 9.81 -26.14
C LEU A 416 21.00 8.38 -26.32
N LEU A 417 21.73 7.85 -25.33
CA LEU A 417 22.26 6.48 -25.34
C LEU A 417 21.17 5.42 -25.15
N LEU A 418 20.04 5.76 -24.52
CA LEU A 418 18.99 4.81 -24.12
C LEU A 418 17.69 5.04 -24.91
N PRO A 419 17.59 4.50 -26.15
CA PRO A 419 16.47 4.77 -27.04
C PRO A 419 15.12 4.19 -26.57
N ASP A 420 15.13 3.12 -25.77
CA ASP A 420 13.93 2.36 -25.39
C ASP A 420 13.69 2.36 -23.87
N ILE A 421 14.11 3.41 -23.16
CA ILE A 421 14.00 3.48 -21.70
C ILE A 421 12.54 3.65 -21.26
N GLU A 422 11.98 2.60 -20.64
CA GLU A 422 10.64 2.61 -20.05
C GLU A 422 10.61 3.27 -18.66
N THR A 423 11.66 3.11 -17.85
CA THR A 423 11.70 3.74 -16.52
C THR A 423 13.06 4.30 -16.13
N LEU A 424 13.08 5.52 -15.60
CA LEU A 424 14.27 6.17 -15.08
C LEU A 424 14.08 6.57 -13.61
N SER A 425 15.07 6.31 -12.77
CA SER A 425 15.14 6.78 -11.38
C SER A 425 16.43 7.57 -11.18
N LEU A 426 16.36 8.75 -10.58
CA LEU A 426 17.50 9.63 -10.31
C LEU A 426 17.55 10.00 -8.83
N PHE A 427 18.71 9.97 -8.20
CA PHE A 427 18.84 10.42 -6.82
C PHE A 427 18.69 11.93 -6.74
N ARG A 428 19.61 12.69 -7.37
CA ARG A 428 19.60 14.15 -7.42
C ARG A 428 20.03 14.66 -8.79
N LEU A 429 19.36 15.70 -9.29
CA LEU A 429 19.70 16.39 -10.54
C LEU A 429 20.26 17.78 -10.23
N LEU A 430 21.46 18.09 -10.71
CA LEU A 430 22.09 19.41 -10.61
C LEU A 430 21.89 20.22 -11.88
N PHE A 431 21.32 21.41 -11.69
CA PHE A 431 21.28 22.46 -12.69
C PHE A 431 22.49 23.38 -12.52
N THR A 432 23.26 23.58 -13.59
CA THR A 432 24.55 24.28 -13.54
C THR A 432 24.41 25.80 -13.35
N ASN A 433 23.23 26.38 -13.63
CA ASN A 433 22.88 27.77 -13.36
C ASN A 433 21.62 27.84 -12.48
N SER A 434 21.76 28.31 -11.24
CA SER A 434 20.73 28.18 -10.19
C SER A 434 19.71 29.33 -10.08
N THR A 435 19.61 30.23 -11.08
CA THR A 435 18.82 31.46 -10.95
C THR A 435 17.68 31.65 -11.94
N SER A 436 17.66 30.98 -13.09
CA SER A 436 16.45 30.71 -13.89
C SER A 436 16.79 29.85 -15.10
N ILE A 437 16.28 28.62 -15.14
CA ILE A 437 16.34 27.78 -16.34
C ILE A 437 15.21 28.22 -17.26
N THR A 438 15.52 28.40 -18.55
CA THR A 438 14.52 28.78 -19.55
C THR A 438 13.89 27.55 -20.21
N ASP A 439 12.67 27.70 -20.75
CA ASP A 439 12.01 26.64 -21.51
C ASP A 439 12.80 26.25 -22.77
N GLU A 440 13.63 27.16 -23.31
CA GLU A 440 14.54 26.90 -24.44
C GLU A 440 15.69 25.96 -24.06
N GLU A 441 16.29 26.10 -22.87
CA GLU A 441 17.38 25.22 -22.39
C GLU A 441 16.90 23.77 -22.14
N LEU A 442 15.63 23.59 -21.77
CA LEU A 442 15.04 22.27 -21.52
C LEU A 442 14.37 21.64 -22.75
N GLN A 443 14.14 22.40 -23.82
CA GLN A 443 13.43 21.92 -25.01
C GLN A 443 14.01 20.64 -25.64
N PRO A 444 15.35 20.44 -25.73
CA PRO A 444 15.94 19.21 -26.26
C PRO A 444 15.62 17.98 -25.41
N LEU A 445 15.56 18.13 -24.09
CA LEU A 445 15.17 17.07 -23.16
C LEU A 445 13.69 16.71 -23.29
N PHE A 446 12.81 17.69 -23.50
CA PHE A 446 11.37 17.44 -23.71
C PHE A 446 11.10 16.67 -24.99
N LEU A 447 11.79 17.01 -26.08
CA LEU A 447 11.73 16.25 -27.34
C LEU A 447 12.17 14.81 -27.13
N LEU A 448 13.28 14.57 -26.42
CA LEU A 448 13.70 13.21 -26.07
C LEU A 448 12.66 12.48 -25.21
N PHE A 449 12.22 13.01 -24.07
CA PHE A 449 11.24 12.31 -23.22
C PHE A 449 9.95 11.97 -23.98
N ARG A 450 9.52 12.83 -24.91
CA ARG A 450 8.35 12.61 -25.76
C ARG A 450 8.57 11.53 -26.84
N GLU A 451 9.76 11.44 -27.42
CA GLU A 451 10.11 10.42 -28.42
C GLU A 451 10.43 9.05 -27.80
N LYS A 452 10.95 9.02 -26.56
CA LYS A 452 11.50 7.82 -25.91
C LYS A 452 10.48 6.98 -25.13
N HIS A 453 9.22 7.40 -25.06
CA HIS A 453 8.12 6.67 -24.40
C HIS A 453 8.39 6.25 -22.93
N CYS A 454 9.21 7.00 -22.20
CA CYS A 454 9.51 6.71 -20.80
C CYS A 454 8.23 6.78 -19.95
N GLN A 455 7.80 5.64 -19.42
CA GLN A 455 6.53 5.49 -18.71
C GLN A 455 6.62 5.88 -17.24
N LYS A 456 7.78 5.71 -16.60
CA LYS A 456 7.97 6.07 -15.19
C LYS A 456 9.26 6.85 -14.95
N LEU A 457 9.14 7.95 -14.24
CA LEU A 457 10.26 8.74 -13.76
C LEU A 457 10.23 8.85 -12.23
N SER A 458 11.39 8.73 -11.58
CA SER A 458 11.51 8.84 -10.12
C SER A 458 12.64 9.80 -9.72
N PHE A 459 12.43 10.63 -8.71
CA PHE A 459 13.48 11.45 -8.09
C PHE A 459 13.51 11.23 -6.57
N SER A 460 14.69 10.96 -6.01
CA SER A 460 14.85 10.64 -4.58
C SER A 460 15.21 11.84 -3.70
N ASP A 461 15.66 12.95 -4.28
CA ASP A 461 16.08 14.15 -3.56
C ASP A 461 15.85 15.41 -4.40
N VAL A 462 14.65 15.99 -4.23
CA VAL A 462 14.21 17.26 -4.84
C VAL A 462 14.39 18.38 -3.82
N TYR A 463 15.19 19.41 -4.15
CA TYR A 463 15.68 20.40 -3.18
C TYR A 463 15.51 21.86 -3.62
N GLN A 464 15.31 22.15 -4.91
CA GLN A 464 15.20 23.52 -5.44
C GLN A 464 13.96 23.73 -6.32
N MET A 465 13.51 24.98 -6.44
CA MET A 465 12.41 25.35 -7.35
C MET A 465 12.74 25.09 -8.85
N ALA A 466 14.02 25.03 -9.19
CA ALA A 466 14.50 24.58 -10.50
C ALA A 466 14.03 23.16 -10.82
N ASP A 467 14.21 22.25 -9.86
CA ASP A 467 13.77 20.85 -9.92
C ASP A 467 12.24 20.79 -10.10
N VAL A 468 11.49 21.55 -9.29
CA VAL A 468 10.03 21.67 -9.35
C VAL A 468 9.54 22.11 -10.74
N HIS A 469 10.23 23.06 -11.39
CA HIS A 469 9.89 23.53 -12.73
C HIS A 469 10.15 22.47 -13.81
N PHE A 470 11.32 21.83 -13.77
CA PHE A 470 11.67 20.73 -14.68
C PHE A 470 10.68 19.56 -14.55
N LEU A 471 10.35 19.18 -13.31
CA LEU A 471 9.36 18.15 -12.99
C LEU A 471 7.97 18.47 -13.56
N MET A 472 7.52 19.72 -13.46
CA MET A 472 6.23 20.16 -14.02
C MET A 472 6.14 20.06 -15.55
N LEU A 473 7.26 20.11 -16.26
CA LEU A 473 7.28 20.07 -17.72
C LEU A 473 7.35 18.61 -18.24
N ILE A 474 8.07 17.73 -17.55
CA ILE A 474 8.19 16.30 -17.92
C ILE A 474 7.04 15.42 -17.38
N CYS A 475 6.32 15.84 -16.32
CA CYS A 475 5.27 15.03 -15.70
C CYS A 475 4.09 14.70 -16.65
N PHE A 476 3.86 15.52 -17.68
CA PHE A 476 2.82 15.29 -18.68
C PHE A 476 3.23 14.28 -19.78
N HIS A 477 4.47 13.78 -19.77
CA HIS A 477 5.00 12.86 -20.78
C HIS A 477 5.39 11.49 -20.19
N VAL A 478 5.21 11.31 -18.89
CA VAL A 478 5.41 10.05 -18.17
C VAL A 478 4.08 9.62 -17.54
N ASN A 479 3.77 8.31 -17.53
CA ASN A 479 2.54 7.78 -16.93
C ASN A 479 2.60 7.78 -15.40
N HIS A 480 3.81 7.70 -14.84
CA HIS A 480 4.05 7.60 -13.41
C HIS A 480 5.23 8.51 -13.00
N LEU A 481 4.99 9.44 -12.08
CA LEU A 481 6.03 10.25 -11.45
C LEU A 481 6.10 9.91 -9.95
N HIS A 482 7.29 9.59 -9.46
CA HIS A 482 7.54 9.33 -8.03
C HIS A 482 8.56 10.33 -7.50
N LEU A 483 8.24 11.05 -6.44
CA LEU A 483 9.11 12.08 -5.88
C LEU A 483 9.27 11.89 -4.39
N HIS A 484 10.51 12.04 -3.94
CA HIS A 484 10.87 12.19 -2.54
C HIS A 484 11.51 13.58 -2.38
N CYS A 485 10.84 14.45 -1.64
CA CYS A 485 11.26 15.83 -1.41
C CYS A 485 11.60 15.96 0.08
N ASN A 486 12.79 16.47 0.38
CA ASN A 486 13.27 16.57 1.77
C ASN A 486 12.80 17.86 2.49
N ASP A 487 12.17 18.81 1.78
CA ASP A 487 11.58 20.04 2.34
C ASP A 487 10.07 20.16 2.00
N TYR A 488 9.27 20.36 3.05
CA TYR A 488 7.81 20.52 2.96
C TYR A 488 7.36 21.74 2.13
N ASN A 489 8.12 22.84 2.12
CA ASN A 489 7.74 24.07 1.40
C ASN A 489 7.69 23.86 -0.12
N HIS A 490 8.55 22.99 -0.63
CA HIS A 490 8.59 22.62 -2.05
C HIS A 490 7.51 21.58 -2.41
N ILE A 491 7.11 20.71 -1.47
CA ILE A 491 5.96 19.81 -1.65
C ILE A 491 4.66 20.62 -1.80
N GLU A 492 4.38 21.57 -0.90
CA GLU A 492 3.15 22.36 -0.99
C GLU A 492 3.10 23.19 -2.27
N SER A 493 4.23 23.76 -2.68
CA SER A 493 4.37 24.47 -3.96
C SER A 493 4.12 23.56 -5.16
N PHE A 494 4.76 22.39 -5.22
CA PHE A 494 4.63 21.43 -6.32
C PHE A 494 3.22 20.81 -6.38
N VAL A 495 2.66 20.40 -5.24
CA VAL A 495 1.30 19.87 -5.13
C VAL A 495 0.28 20.96 -5.46
N GLY A 496 0.49 22.22 -5.05
CA GLY A 496 -0.33 23.36 -5.46
C GLY A 496 -0.28 23.64 -6.96
N LEU A 497 0.89 23.51 -7.59
CA LEU A 497 1.08 23.66 -9.05
C LEU A 497 0.50 22.48 -9.85
N ILE A 498 0.62 21.24 -9.37
CA ILE A 498 -0.09 20.09 -9.95
C ILE A 498 -1.59 20.25 -9.77
N LEU A 499 -2.08 20.53 -8.55
CA LEU A 499 -3.52 20.63 -8.29
C LEU A 499 -4.15 21.79 -9.05
N SER A 500 -3.47 22.91 -9.24
CA SER A 500 -3.97 24.00 -10.12
C SER A 500 -3.99 23.59 -11.59
N ASN A 501 -2.99 22.86 -12.09
CA ASN A 501 -2.98 22.34 -13.48
C ASN A 501 -3.90 21.14 -13.74
N VAL A 502 -4.26 20.37 -12.70
CA VAL A 502 -5.16 19.21 -12.76
C VAL A 502 -6.62 19.62 -12.48
N ARG A 503 -6.89 20.43 -11.44
CA ARG A 503 -8.24 20.96 -11.18
C ARG A 503 -8.74 21.83 -12.33
N SER A 504 -7.87 22.59 -13.00
CA SER A 504 -8.23 23.34 -14.21
C SER A 504 -8.55 22.48 -15.44
N ARG A 505 -8.43 21.15 -15.35
CA ARG A 505 -8.63 20.21 -16.48
C ARG A 505 -9.65 19.08 -16.22
N THR A 506 -10.20 18.92 -15.01
CA THR A 506 -11.17 17.86 -14.72
C THR A 506 -12.46 18.38 -14.09
N ASN A 507 -13.58 18.29 -14.81
CA ASN A 507 -14.92 18.58 -14.27
C ASN A 507 -15.34 17.48 -13.29
N ARG A 508 -15.03 17.63 -11.99
CA ARG A 508 -15.38 16.65 -10.94
C ARG A 508 -16.53 17.06 -10.04
N ASN A 509 -17.04 18.27 -10.21
CA ASN A 509 -18.09 18.87 -9.38
C ASN A 509 -19.05 19.67 -10.28
N GLU A 510 -20.30 19.83 -9.85
CA GLU A 510 -21.39 20.29 -10.70
C GLU A 510 -21.21 21.74 -11.21
N HIS A 511 -20.49 22.58 -10.45
CA HIS A 511 -20.16 23.94 -10.85
C HIS A 511 -19.19 24.02 -12.04
N ASP A 512 -18.34 23.00 -12.22
CA ASP A 512 -17.34 22.96 -13.30
C ASP A 512 -17.90 22.42 -14.62
N LEU A 513 -19.01 21.65 -14.58
CA LEU A 513 -19.56 20.93 -15.73
C LEU A 513 -19.88 21.83 -16.94
N PHE A 514 -20.19 23.11 -16.69
CA PHE A 514 -20.49 24.09 -17.73
C PHE A 514 -19.23 24.75 -18.34
N SER A 515 -18.09 24.74 -17.64
CA SER A 515 -16.87 25.50 -18.01
C SER A 515 -16.39 25.21 -19.44
N VAL A 516 -16.29 23.94 -19.81
CA VAL A 516 -15.87 23.45 -21.13
C VAL A 516 -16.75 23.98 -22.27
N TRP A 517 -18.03 24.24 -22.00
CA TRP A 517 -18.99 24.73 -22.98
C TRP A 517 -18.95 26.26 -23.15
N GLN A 518 -18.22 26.97 -22.28
CA GLN A 518 -18.11 28.43 -22.34
C GLN A 518 -17.25 28.91 -23.53
N PHE A 519 -16.30 28.10 -24.04
CA PHE A 519 -15.49 28.50 -25.19
C PHE A 519 -16.32 28.74 -26.47
N ASN A 520 -17.51 28.14 -26.60
CA ASN A 520 -18.47 28.46 -27.66
C ASN A 520 -18.91 29.94 -27.64
N TYR A 521 -18.99 30.58 -26.48
CA TYR A 521 -19.26 32.03 -26.36
C TYR A 521 -18.03 32.90 -26.61
N ALA A 522 -16.83 32.33 -26.53
CA ALA A 522 -15.56 33.00 -26.83
C ALA A 522 -15.11 32.82 -28.29
N ASN A 523 -16.00 32.35 -29.18
CA ASN A 523 -15.69 31.96 -30.58
C ASN A 523 -14.57 30.90 -30.70
N ARG A 524 -14.36 30.11 -29.66
CA ARG A 524 -13.36 29.03 -29.57
C ARG A 524 -14.01 27.66 -29.42
N SER A 525 -14.98 27.38 -30.28
CA SER A 525 -15.70 26.08 -30.28
C SER A 525 -14.77 24.88 -30.49
N ASP A 526 -13.59 25.09 -31.08
CA ASP A 526 -12.48 24.12 -31.13
C ASP A 526 -12.04 23.65 -29.74
N LEU A 527 -11.97 24.55 -28.76
CA LEU A 527 -11.61 24.20 -27.39
C LEU A 527 -12.75 23.45 -26.70
N THR A 528 -14.01 23.84 -26.90
CA THR A 528 -15.16 23.04 -26.42
C THR A 528 -15.13 21.63 -27.01
N GLN A 529 -14.91 21.48 -28.32
CA GLN A 529 -14.81 20.19 -29.00
C GLN A 529 -13.66 19.34 -28.45
N LYS A 530 -12.45 19.92 -28.37
CA LYS A 530 -11.25 19.26 -27.85
C LYS A 530 -11.41 18.79 -26.40
N HIS A 531 -11.88 19.66 -25.51
CA HIS A 531 -11.97 19.35 -24.09
C HIS A 531 -13.16 18.45 -23.76
N ALA A 532 -14.32 18.63 -24.40
CA ALA A 532 -15.45 17.73 -24.20
C ALA A 532 -15.14 16.30 -24.69
N ARG A 533 -14.51 16.17 -25.86
CA ARG A 533 -14.01 14.89 -26.38
C ARG A 533 -13.04 14.24 -25.39
N TRP A 534 -12.00 14.97 -25.00
CA TRP A 534 -10.96 14.44 -24.11
C TRP A 534 -11.53 13.94 -22.78
N LEU A 535 -12.47 14.68 -22.18
CA LEU A 535 -13.16 14.25 -20.96
C LEU A 535 -13.97 12.96 -21.17
N VAL A 536 -14.75 12.85 -22.25
CA VAL A 536 -15.51 11.62 -22.56
C VAL A 536 -14.60 10.41 -22.72
N ASP A 537 -13.44 10.58 -23.38
CA ASP A 537 -12.54 9.48 -23.71
C ASP A 537 -11.60 9.06 -22.55
N HIS A 538 -11.26 9.97 -21.63
CA HIS A 538 -10.20 9.73 -20.60
C HIS A 538 -10.69 9.78 -19.15
N VAL A 539 -11.88 10.34 -18.89
CA VAL A 539 -12.36 10.59 -17.52
C VAL A 539 -13.52 9.67 -17.13
N TYR A 540 -14.17 9.03 -18.11
CA TYR A 540 -15.22 8.04 -17.90
C TYR A 540 -14.77 6.65 -18.36
N THR A 541 -15.10 5.61 -17.59
CA THR A 541 -14.84 4.20 -17.96
C THR A 541 -16.02 3.30 -17.62
N THR A 542 -16.02 2.08 -18.14
CA THR A 542 -17.04 1.06 -17.85
C THR A 542 -16.78 0.26 -16.56
N GLU A 543 -15.66 0.52 -15.88
CA GLU A 543 -15.23 -0.22 -14.70
C GLU A 543 -15.93 0.28 -13.42
N PRO A 544 -15.94 -0.51 -12.32
CA PRO A 544 -16.38 -0.03 -11.02
C PRO A 544 -15.60 1.22 -10.59
N GLY A 545 -16.31 2.34 -10.35
CA GLY A 545 -15.69 3.64 -10.09
C GLY A 545 -15.35 4.46 -11.33
N GLY A 546 -15.79 4.06 -12.53
CA GLY A 546 -15.57 4.75 -13.81
C GLY A 546 -16.29 6.09 -14.01
N ILE A 547 -16.77 6.73 -12.94
CA ILE A 547 -17.31 8.10 -12.93
C ILE A 547 -16.35 8.95 -12.10
N PRO A 548 -15.94 10.16 -12.53
CA PRO A 548 -14.86 10.93 -11.90
C PRO A 548 -15.13 11.51 -10.50
N GLY A 549 -16.33 11.26 -9.97
CA GLY A 549 -16.85 11.72 -8.68
C GLY A 549 -18.14 10.97 -8.37
N ASN A 550 -18.98 11.52 -7.48
CA ASN A 550 -20.33 11.02 -7.31
C ASN A 550 -21.14 11.23 -8.62
N ASP A 551 -22.13 10.37 -8.89
CA ASP A 551 -23.01 10.56 -10.05
C ASP A 551 -24.10 11.63 -9.81
N ASP A 552 -24.30 12.00 -8.54
CA ASP A 552 -25.23 13.03 -8.08
C ASP A 552 -26.61 12.97 -8.75
N TYR A 553 -27.27 11.83 -8.51
CA TYR A 553 -28.59 11.46 -9.02
C TYR A 553 -28.70 11.47 -10.57
N GLY A 554 -27.63 11.10 -11.27
CA GLY A 554 -27.58 11.02 -12.72
C GLY A 554 -27.01 12.27 -13.40
N THR A 555 -26.50 13.25 -12.65
CA THR A 555 -25.92 14.49 -13.19
C THR A 555 -24.68 14.20 -14.04
N MET A 556 -23.73 13.39 -13.52
CA MET A 556 -22.50 13.05 -14.25
C MET A 556 -22.77 12.10 -15.42
N SER A 557 -23.66 11.13 -15.23
CA SER A 557 -24.13 10.25 -16.31
C SER A 557 -24.86 11.02 -17.42
N ALA A 558 -25.70 12.00 -17.09
CA ALA A 558 -26.37 12.84 -18.08
C ALA A 558 -25.37 13.74 -18.83
N TRP A 559 -24.36 14.28 -18.14
CA TRP A 559 -23.28 15.03 -18.79
C TRP A 559 -22.54 14.19 -19.82
N TYR A 560 -22.15 12.95 -19.47
CA TYR A 560 -21.51 12.01 -20.39
C TYR A 560 -22.38 11.72 -21.62
N ILE A 561 -23.68 11.46 -21.41
CA ILE A 561 -24.63 11.22 -22.50
C ILE A 561 -24.67 12.43 -23.44
N PHE A 562 -24.91 13.64 -22.93
CA PHE A 562 -24.99 14.86 -23.74
C PHE A 562 -23.66 15.18 -24.46
N ALA A 563 -22.53 15.07 -23.78
CA ALA A 563 -21.21 15.24 -24.40
C ALA A 563 -21.02 14.23 -25.55
N SER A 564 -21.41 12.97 -25.36
CA SER A 564 -21.34 11.91 -26.37
C SER A 564 -22.33 12.09 -27.53
N LEU A 565 -23.47 12.77 -27.32
CA LEU A 565 -24.36 13.23 -28.39
C LEU A 565 -23.74 14.35 -29.25
N GLY A 566 -22.68 14.99 -28.75
CA GLY A 566 -22.02 16.13 -29.38
C GLY A 566 -22.66 17.48 -29.06
N PHE A 567 -23.53 17.58 -28.05
CA PHE A 567 -24.08 18.87 -27.60
C PHE A 567 -24.63 18.85 -26.17
N TYR A 568 -24.54 19.98 -25.47
CA TYR A 568 -24.93 20.11 -24.06
C TYR A 568 -26.03 21.16 -23.82
N PRO A 569 -27.05 20.89 -22.97
CA PRO A 569 -28.14 21.84 -22.70
C PRO A 569 -27.69 23.02 -21.84
N LEU A 570 -28.00 24.24 -22.28
CA LEU A 570 -27.91 25.44 -21.45
C LEU A 570 -29.15 25.52 -20.54
N ALA A 571 -28.94 25.37 -19.23
CA ALA A 571 -30.00 25.38 -18.23
C ALA A 571 -30.91 26.62 -18.31
N GLY A 572 -32.22 26.41 -18.17
CA GLY A 572 -33.23 27.48 -18.24
C GLY A 572 -33.49 28.04 -19.65
N SER A 573 -32.90 27.46 -20.70
CA SER A 573 -33.05 27.93 -22.08
C SER A 573 -33.51 26.83 -23.05
N SER A 574 -33.80 27.21 -24.29
CA SER A 574 -34.00 26.28 -25.41
C SER A 574 -32.71 26.00 -26.21
N THR A 575 -31.53 26.40 -25.72
CA THR A 575 -30.27 26.30 -26.46
C THR A 575 -29.44 25.09 -26.04
N TYR A 576 -28.86 24.40 -27.02
CA TYR A 576 -27.79 23.43 -26.85
C TYR A 576 -26.48 23.96 -27.44
N LEU A 577 -25.37 23.62 -26.80
CA LEU A 577 -24.01 24.05 -27.11
C LEU A 577 -23.28 22.89 -27.82
N ILE A 578 -22.82 23.09 -29.05
CA ILE A 578 -22.16 22.04 -29.84
C ILE A 578 -20.77 21.72 -29.28
N GLY A 579 -20.44 20.43 -29.21
CA GLY A 579 -19.13 19.87 -28.89
C GLY A 579 -18.71 18.87 -29.97
N SER A 580 -18.14 17.73 -29.58
CA SER A 580 -17.67 16.68 -30.47
C SER A 580 -18.47 15.38 -30.24
N PRO A 581 -19.29 14.90 -31.19
CA PRO A 581 -20.13 13.70 -31.02
C PRO A 581 -19.32 12.40 -31.06
N SER A 582 -19.51 11.51 -30.10
CA SER A 582 -18.62 10.35 -29.91
C SER A 582 -18.88 9.16 -30.84
N PHE A 583 -20.09 9.02 -31.37
CA PHE A 583 -20.50 7.87 -32.18
C PHE A 583 -20.87 8.27 -33.60
N ASP A 584 -20.48 7.46 -34.59
CA ASP A 584 -20.73 7.67 -36.02
C ASP A 584 -22.22 7.83 -36.36
N ARG A 585 -23.10 7.24 -35.54
CA ARG A 585 -24.55 7.33 -35.71
C ARG A 585 -25.30 7.17 -34.41
N ILE A 586 -26.21 8.10 -34.14
CA ILE A 586 -27.09 8.10 -32.96
C ILE A 586 -28.54 8.27 -33.41
N THR A 587 -29.49 7.67 -32.69
CA THR A 587 -30.92 7.76 -33.03
C THR A 587 -31.76 7.85 -31.76
N ILE A 588 -32.35 9.02 -31.51
CA ILE A 588 -33.16 9.32 -30.32
C ILE A 588 -34.64 9.32 -30.74
N ARG A 589 -35.42 8.39 -30.19
CA ARG A 589 -36.88 8.31 -30.38
C ARG A 589 -37.59 9.14 -29.31
N ARG A 590 -38.44 10.08 -29.73
CA ARG A 590 -39.21 10.99 -28.86
C ARG A 590 -40.70 10.79 -29.10
N ASN A 591 -41.54 11.24 -28.16
CA ASN A 591 -43.00 11.18 -28.23
C ASN A 591 -43.52 9.78 -28.63
N ASN A 592 -43.08 8.74 -27.91
CA ASN A 592 -43.40 7.33 -28.17
C ASN A 592 -43.12 6.87 -29.62
N GLY A 593 -42.10 7.45 -30.27
CA GLY A 593 -41.66 7.11 -31.62
C GLY A 593 -42.26 7.99 -32.73
N GLN A 594 -43.14 8.93 -32.41
CA GLN A 594 -43.73 9.86 -33.39
C GLN A 594 -42.70 10.82 -34.01
N CYS A 595 -41.61 11.10 -33.30
CA CYS A 595 -40.54 11.98 -33.76
C CYS A 595 -39.17 11.39 -33.48
N THR A 596 -38.32 11.25 -34.50
CA THR A 596 -36.97 10.69 -34.35
C THR A 596 -35.90 11.74 -34.64
N LEU A 597 -34.99 12.00 -33.71
CA LEU A 597 -33.75 12.74 -34.01
C LEU A 597 -32.67 11.73 -34.43
N LYS A 598 -32.09 11.93 -35.61
CA LYS A 598 -30.93 11.19 -36.11
C LYS A 598 -29.71 12.10 -36.04
N ILE A 599 -28.60 11.58 -35.54
CA ILE A 599 -27.29 12.22 -35.63
C ILE A 599 -26.43 11.29 -36.47
N ILE A 600 -25.79 11.83 -37.51
CA ILE A 600 -24.84 11.14 -38.37
C ILE A 600 -23.54 11.92 -38.27
N VAL A 601 -22.42 11.22 -38.10
CA VAL A 601 -21.10 11.84 -37.97
C VAL A 601 -20.20 11.25 -39.05
N HIS A 602 -19.79 12.11 -39.97
CA HIS A 602 -18.91 11.78 -41.08
C HIS A 602 -17.45 12.00 -40.66
N ASP A 603 -16.58 11.06 -41.03
CA ASP A 603 -15.13 11.08 -40.73
C ASP A 603 -14.75 11.09 -39.23
N ASN A 604 -15.62 10.62 -38.34
CA ASN A 604 -15.33 10.45 -36.90
C ASN A 604 -14.13 9.50 -36.69
N SER A 605 -13.14 9.90 -35.90
CA SER A 605 -12.01 9.05 -35.50
C SER A 605 -11.27 9.62 -34.29
N PRO A 606 -10.36 8.87 -33.63
CA PRO A 606 -9.52 9.39 -32.56
C PRO A 606 -8.67 10.61 -32.95
N ALA A 607 -8.37 10.78 -34.25
CA ALA A 607 -7.69 11.97 -34.77
C ALA A 607 -8.66 13.09 -35.15
N ASN A 608 -9.86 12.76 -35.65
CA ASN A 608 -10.82 13.70 -36.22
C ASN A 608 -11.85 14.14 -35.17
N ILE A 609 -11.41 14.99 -34.23
CA ILE A 609 -12.22 15.41 -33.08
C ILE A 609 -12.96 16.73 -33.29
N TYR A 610 -12.61 17.51 -34.31
CA TYR A 610 -13.16 18.85 -34.56
C TYR A 610 -14.32 18.83 -35.54
N VAL A 611 -15.38 19.58 -35.25
CA VAL A 611 -16.55 19.75 -36.13
C VAL A 611 -16.28 20.91 -37.08
N LYS A 612 -16.15 20.60 -38.38
CA LYS A 612 -15.94 21.59 -39.45
C LYS A 612 -17.26 22.24 -39.90
N SER A 613 -18.33 21.47 -39.94
CA SER A 613 -19.67 21.95 -40.26
C SER A 613 -20.74 21.02 -39.70
N VAL A 614 -21.95 21.56 -39.54
CA VAL A 614 -23.16 20.79 -39.19
C VAL A 614 -24.24 21.10 -40.21
N LEU A 615 -24.90 20.06 -40.73
CA LEU A 615 -26.12 20.19 -41.51
C LEU A 615 -27.33 19.81 -40.66
N LEU A 616 -28.38 20.64 -40.69
CA LEU A 616 -29.71 20.34 -40.19
C LEU A 616 -30.62 20.03 -41.39
N ASN A 617 -31.12 18.80 -41.46
CA ASN A 617 -31.98 18.31 -42.55
C ASN A 617 -31.40 18.60 -43.95
N GLY A 618 -30.08 18.42 -44.12
CA GLY A 618 -29.35 18.66 -45.37
C GLY A 618 -29.01 20.14 -45.67
N LYS A 619 -29.32 21.09 -44.78
CA LYS A 619 -28.95 22.51 -44.91
C LYS A 619 -27.93 22.90 -43.86
N ILE A 620 -27.00 23.80 -44.18
CA ILE A 620 -26.00 24.30 -43.21
C ILE A 620 -26.70 24.94 -42.01
N LEU A 621 -26.32 24.51 -40.80
CA LEU A 621 -26.79 25.09 -39.55
C LEU A 621 -26.17 26.48 -39.36
N SER A 622 -26.91 27.53 -39.68
CA SER A 622 -26.45 28.92 -39.63
C SER A 622 -26.20 29.45 -38.21
N THR A 623 -26.63 28.72 -37.17
CA THR A 623 -26.49 29.09 -35.76
C THR A 623 -25.29 28.43 -35.08
N PHE A 624 -24.47 27.63 -35.78
CA PHE A 624 -23.27 26.99 -35.23
C PHE A 624 -22.39 28.00 -34.45
N PRO A 625 -21.91 27.70 -33.23
CA PRO A 625 -21.93 26.41 -32.51
C PRO A 625 -23.17 26.17 -31.62
N PHE A 626 -24.33 26.75 -31.95
CA PHE A 626 -25.57 26.64 -31.17
C PHE A 626 -26.68 25.91 -31.93
N ILE A 627 -27.47 25.10 -31.21
CA ILE A 627 -28.69 24.45 -31.70
C ILE A 627 -29.86 24.90 -30.84
N ASN A 628 -30.98 25.30 -31.42
CA ASN A 628 -32.20 25.63 -30.70
C ASN A 628 -33.21 24.47 -30.69
N HIS A 629 -33.64 24.07 -29.49
CA HIS A 629 -34.62 23.00 -29.29
C HIS A 629 -35.92 23.21 -30.06
N VAL A 630 -36.45 24.43 -30.05
CA VAL A 630 -37.78 24.75 -30.62
C VAL A 630 -37.69 24.87 -32.13
N ASN A 631 -36.68 25.60 -32.63
CA ASN A 631 -36.57 25.91 -34.06
C ASN A 631 -35.94 24.77 -34.87
N ASP A 632 -34.94 24.09 -34.31
CA ASP A 632 -34.11 23.14 -35.07
C ASP A 632 -34.48 21.69 -34.78
N LEU A 633 -34.80 21.37 -33.51
CA LEU A 633 -35.01 19.99 -33.08
C LEU A 633 -36.46 19.54 -33.02
N GLN A 634 -37.46 20.39 -33.25
CA GLN A 634 -38.86 19.95 -33.31
C GLN A 634 -39.20 19.29 -34.65
N CYS A 635 -39.96 18.20 -34.57
CA CYS A 635 -40.64 17.66 -35.74
C CYS A 635 -41.82 18.57 -36.09
N SER A 636 -41.71 19.33 -37.18
CA SER A 636 -42.82 20.14 -37.71
C SER A 636 -43.91 19.25 -38.33
N THR A 637 -45.09 19.83 -38.57
CA THR A 637 -46.25 19.12 -39.14
C THR A 637 -45.91 18.52 -40.52
N GLY A 638 -45.73 17.18 -40.55
CA GLY A 638 -45.38 16.41 -41.74
C GLY A 638 -43.98 15.79 -41.73
N LEU A 639 -43.11 16.16 -40.79
CA LEU A 639 -41.76 15.59 -40.63
C LEU A 639 -41.71 14.65 -39.42
N SER A 640 -41.58 13.34 -39.65
CA SER A 640 -41.43 12.34 -38.58
C SER A 640 -39.99 12.16 -38.06
N SER A 641 -39.02 12.83 -38.69
CA SER A 641 -37.64 12.85 -38.22
C SER A 641 -36.91 14.16 -38.51
N VAL A 642 -36.01 14.52 -37.59
CA VAL A 642 -34.99 15.56 -37.75
C VAL A 642 -33.63 14.87 -37.90
N GLN A 643 -32.76 15.37 -38.76
CA GLN A 643 -31.41 14.85 -38.98
C GLN A 643 -30.37 15.95 -38.76
N LEU A 644 -29.39 15.69 -37.90
CA LEU A 644 -28.15 16.43 -37.78
C LEU A 644 -27.01 15.63 -38.42
N GLU A 645 -26.19 16.27 -39.23
CA GLU A 645 -25.00 15.66 -39.84
C GLU A 645 -23.77 16.48 -39.49
N PHE A 646 -22.83 15.88 -38.77
CA PHE A 646 -21.58 16.48 -38.35
C PHE A 646 -20.48 16.03 -39.30
N PHE A 647 -19.65 16.97 -39.77
CA PHE A 647 -18.51 16.67 -40.63
C PHE A 647 -17.23 16.94 -39.84
N MET A 648 -16.48 15.88 -39.56
CA MET A 648 -15.33 15.93 -38.64
C MET A 648 -14.01 16.24 -39.35
N SER A 649 -13.00 16.64 -38.59
CA SER A 649 -11.66 17.00 -39.07
C SER A 649 -10.61 16.83 -37.97
N SER A 650 -9.37 16.53 -38.35
CA SER A 650 -8.22 16.51 -37.44
C SER A 650 -7.67 17.90 -37.12
N THR A 651 -8.00 18.90 -37.96
CA THR A 651 -7.68 20.30 -37.75
C THR A 651 -8.94 21.15 -37.70
N PHE A 652 -9.03 22.06 -36.73
CA PHE A 652 -10.04 23.10 -36.75
C PHE A 652 -9.62 24.18 -37.75
N LEU A 653 -10.40 24.35 -38.81
CA LEU A 653 -10.24 25.48 -39.73
C LEU A 653 -10.92 26.69 -39.11
N ILE A 654 -10.12 27.60 -38.54
CA ILE A 654 -10.57 28.96 -38.31
C ILE A 654 -10.76 29.57 -39.71
N ASN A 655 -12.00 29.82 -40.10
CA ASN A 655 -12.26 30.72 -41.22
C ASN A 655 -11.86 32.13 -40.76
N GLU A 656 -10.95 32.76 -41.49
CA GLU A 656 -10.56 34.18 -41.32
C GLU A 656 -11.75 35.14 -41.55
#